data_AF-A0AAD0WCG8-F1
#
_entry.id   AF-A0AAD0WCG8-F1
#
_cell.length_a   1.000
_cell.length_b   1.000
_cell.length_c   1.000
_cell.angle_alpha   90.00
_cell.angle_beta   90.00
_cell.angle_gamma   90.00
#
_symmetry.space_group_name_H-M   'P 1'
#
loop_
_entity.id
_entity.type
_entity.pdbx_description
1 polymer ?
#
loop_
_entity_poly.entity_id
_entity_poly.type
_entity_poly.pdbx_seq_one_letter_code
_entity_poly.pdbx_strand_id
1 'polypeptide(L)'
;MRINKFTPIAASVALSLGLTGCNWFDDDNKKETVKPVQTFEGSASASFGTEVTGRAVKGSLSNAAVVVKTMNDAGEMIPVAFRLAASADESFTATANTQAEADAMAKAKVLAANPESVLTAMNGGYSLFVEDDFTGPLYITVTTSSEGDDSMVKCDSFTGCGDYDTAPGVSEEAGMENNGDSNIDFGEWYKDDVTLQVVKFISAPAAAASVRGMSYAEGENKSTQYFANLTLFTSIAAELLLEGAGNGEAISEDAISQASLKTLIQLLGPDTAIEAAALLADISTGGAVDFTELEDGDSLDAGTLALIQTAISLQSMAGTGTNGSLNELMSQLAKGVSDGKVADNDDDTVKAVAAALQQSVINTSLIFAALVTGEGVDEAFAAVAQSLGITDSDAIAKLKSKATKAVEKVVKDAKKAGADDELKETAKNVKDALSKIGCSGEECDAGDDFDSKAAQKLNEKVIEAQADLDAVMALIDTAQASLADVTELGDAGLETNEQVIAYSSAVYLLNGNVDTYTVWQKQLKSVKSKMNGIAKAAAAFAAKNSDYQQLADQAASVRDAVAQEYDNVVSLIAGIEAEVVRADEAVSALGLEFEVTKANAVAAAAAALEAATVAMTADTTLATAMIAVEAADVSNLESATAALEAAEQAIAAATDSQMKAAASISASNLSTDAATAFKKVATEADDIAMADAQLETAAAELKSAAMYADNADDALLAAQALYDTAMDAIAKFTVLVDVKAGTETVTQATILTKSGGKALFDKAEVIYDILTEAWDLGDEADNVQSTRFPEWTYSFDKDALELSLSNDTTSEMISVNGVIETDTLVFAFGGTVTTEDGVTVIVETLEDTAQATQDCVDVKDGKIAADLSDSCLIVKFNDEISSDTLVDGEVETIEAWSRVQVTDGDSGFTGMLSLEGSDLTSLANIKASGMTGDTEFTAMIGLDSAVDEMETYMVSVELHNDIAYMMSLSAVESADFSGSVDALYSGKMMKFGTVTEITNGISIEYIDGEVIDYTDISFLDMTK
;
A
#
# COMPACT_ATOMS: atom_id res chain seq x y z
N MET A 1 29.00 -64.16 32.75
CA MET A 1 27.90 -64.73 33.57
C MET A 1 26.59 -64.19 33.02
N ARG A 2 25.80 -65.05 32.35
CA ARG A 2 24.37 -64.94 31.91
C ARG A 2 23.99 -63.68 31.10
N ILE A 3 23.65 -63.66 29.81
CA ILE A 3 22.83 -64.52 28.90
C ILE A 3 21.55 -65.07 29.54
N ASN A 4 20.41 -64.51 29.13
CA ASN A 4 19.03 -65.05 29.10
C ASN A 4 18.07 -63.87 28.82
N LYS A 5 17.18 -63.82 27.81
CA LYS A 5 16.58 -64.84 26.94
C LYS A 5 16.21 -64.24 25.57
N PHE A 6 16.31 -65.08 24.56
CA PHE A 6 15.94 -64.91 23.16
C PHE A 6 14.69 -65.76 22.84
N THR A 7 13.90 -65.28 21.86
CA THR A 7 13.04 -65.98 20.88
C THR A 7 11.73 -66.68 21.31
N PRO A 8 10.74 -66.90 20.39
CA PRO A 8 10.81 -67.21 18.93
C PRO A 8 10.21 -66.10 18.02
N ILE A 9 10.69 -65.71 16.82
CA ILE A 9 10.97 -66.38 15.51
C ILE A 9 9.98 -67.47 15.08
N ALA A 10 9.14 -67.15 14.10
CA ALA A 10 8.72 -68.01 12.99
C ALA A 10 8.28 -67.09 11.82
N ALA A 11 9.03 -67.01 10.71
CA ALA A 11 8.99 -67.88 9.52
C ALA A 11 8.06 -67.28 8.42
N SER A 12 8.59 -66.50 7.46
CA SER A 12 9.16 -66.91 6.15
C SER A 12 8.13 -67.38 5.10
N VAL A 13 8.00 -66.62 4.01
CA VAL A 13 7.78 -67.17 2.65
C VAL A 13 8.64 -66.39 1.65
N ALA A 14 9.89 -66.83 1.53
CA ALA A 14 10.66 -66.76 0.29
C ALA A 14 10.87 -68.22 -0.17
N LEU A 15 10.85 -68.45 -1.49
CA LEU A 15 11.15 -69.71 -2.19
C LEU A 15 10.18 -70.90 -2.00
N SER A 16 9.23 -70.98 -2.92
CA SER A 16 8.94 -72.21 -3.67
C SER A 16 8.71 -71.76 -5.12
N LEU A 17 9.59 -72.04 -6.07
CA LEU A 17 9.55 -73.24 -6.91
C LEU A 17 10.97 -73.50 -7.47
N GLY A 18 11.65 -74.51 -6.94
CA GLY A 18 12.95 -74.93 -7.45
C GLY A 18 13.67 -75.92 -6.56
N LEU A 19 13.50 -77.20 -6.87
CA LEU A 19 14.32 -78.35 -6.46
C LEU A 19 14.14 -78.92 -5.04
N THR A 20 13.37 -80.00 -4.94
CA THR A 20 13.86 -81.21 -4.25
C THR A 20 13.84 -82.37 -5.24
N GLY A 21 15.00 -82.99 -5.45
CA GLY A 21 15.14 -84.27 -6.11
C GLY A 21 15.31 -85.39 -5.07
N CYS A 22 14.72 -86.56 -5.37
CA CYS A 22 15.14 -87.93 -4.99
C CYS A 22 15.34 -88.22 -3.47
N ASN A 23 14.80 -89.27 -2.83
CA ASN A 23 14.45 -90.61 -3.30
C ASN A 23 13.72 -91.44 -2.22
N TRP A 24 12.79 -92.31 -2.69
CA TRP A 24 12.46 -93.69 -2.25
C TRP A 24 11.71 -93.89 -0.91
N PHE A 25 10.60 -94.65 -0.78
CA PHE A 25 10.01 -95.79 -1.53
C PHE A 25 8.46 -95.78 -1.50
N ASP A 26 7.84 -96.34 -2.55
CA ASP A 26 6.51 -96.99 -2.75
C ASP A 26 5.36 -96.66 -1.74
N ASP A 27 4.12 -96.35 -2.11
CA ASP A 27 3.27 -96.95 -3.15
C ASP A 27 2.03 -96.07 -3.42
N ASP A 28 1.46 -96.20 -4.63
CA ASP A 28 0.09 -95.89 -5.03
C ASP A 28 -0.52 -94.45 -4.99
N ASN A 29 -0.65 -93.90 -6.20
CA ASN A 29 -1.86 -93.27 -6.76
C ASN A 29 -2.62 -92.22 -5.92
N LYS A 30 -2.10 -90.99 -5.83
CA LYS A 30 -2.94 -89.76 -5.86
C LYS A 30 -2.23 -88.60 -6.56
N LYS A 31 -2.64 -88.31 -7.81
CA LYS A 31 -2.36 -87.02 -8.46
C LYS A 31 -3.22 -85.94 -7.78
N GLU A 32 -2.63 -85.08 -6.97
CA GLU A 32 -3.21 -83.75 -6.75
C GLU A 32 -2.88 -82.89 -7.97
N THR A 33 -3.92 -82.54 -8.73
CA THR A 33 -3.87 -81.48 -9.74
C THR A 33 -3.59 -80.15 -9.05
N VAL A 34 -2.38 -79.60 -9.23
CA VAL A 34 -2.11 -78.18 -9.00
C VAL A 34 -2.91 -77.42 -10.06
N LYS A 35 -3.93 -76.66 -9.64
CA LYS A 35 -4.66 -75.75 -10.55
C LYS A 35 -3.67 -74.70 -11.09
N PRO A 36 -3.73 -74.32 -12.38
CA PRO A 36 -2.95 -73.21 -12.88
C PRO A 36 -3.31 -71.94 -12.09
N VAL A 37 -2.30 -71.20 -11.64
CA VAL A 37 -2.49 -69.88 -11.03
C VAL A 37 -3.04 -68.97 -12.12
N GLN A 38 -4.25 -68.46 -11.93
CA GLN A 38 -4.86 -67.51 -12.86
C GLN A 38 -4.22 -66.15 -12.63
N THR A 39 -3.49 -65.64 -13.60
CA THR A 39 -2.87 -64.31 -13.57
C THR A 39 -3.72 -63.33 -14.39
N PHE A 40 -3.91 -62.13 -13.86
CA PHE A 40 -4.62 -61.01 -14.48
C PHE A 40 -3.60 -59.92 -14.82
N GLU A 41 -3.85 -59.17 -15.89
CA GLU A 41 -3.05 -58.00 -16.30
C GLU A 41 -3.86 -56.74 -16.02
N GLY A 42 -3.26 -55.81 -15.28
CA GLY A 42 -3.80 -54.48 -15.03
C GLY A 42 -2.99 -53.43 -15.77
N SER A 43 -3.65 -52.36 -16.17
CA SER A 43 -3.04 -51.23 -16.88
C SER A 43 -3.45 -49.91 -16.24
N ALA A 44 -2.49 -48.98 -16.11
CA ALA A 44 -2.72 -47.60 -15.74
C ALA A 44 -2.15 -46.70 -16.84
N SER A 45 -2.87 -45.64 -17.19
CA SER A 45 -2.41 -44.58 -18.10
C SER A 45 -2.42 -43.26 -17.34
N ALA A 46 -1.38 -42.46 -17.48
CA ALA A 46 -1.25 -41.15 -16.84
C ALA A 46 -0.70 -40.13 -17.84
N SER A 47 -1.16 -38.88 -17.73
CA SER A 47 -0.67 -37.73 -18.49
C SER A 47 -0.24 -36.64 -17.52
N PHE A 48 0.87 -35.98 -17.84
CA PHE A 48 1.51 -34.97 -17.01
C PHE A 48 1.70 -33.68 -17.81
N GLY A 49 0.69 -32.83 -17.80
CA GLY A 49 0.66 -31.52 -18.46
C GLY A 49 0.43 -30.35 -17.50
N THR A 50 0.06 -30.60 -16.23
CA THR A 50 -0.07 -29.54 -15.22
C THR A 50 1.30 -29.21 -14.62
N GLU A 51 1.83 -28.05 -14.96
CA GLU A 51 3.16 -27.60 -14.52
C GLU A 51 3.05 -26.84 -13.19
N VAL A 52 3.92 -27.18 -12.24
CA VAL A 52 4.12 -26.41 -11.01
C VAL A 52 5.56 -25.95 -10.97
N THR A 53 5.75 -24.64 -10.95
CA THR A 53 7.07 -23.99 -10.96
C THR A 53 7.23 -23.09 -9.76
N GLY A 54 8.46 -22.91 -9.29
CA GLY A 54 8.75 -21.94 -8.24
C GLY A 54 10.24 -21.78 -8.02
N ARG A 55 10.61 -20.87 -7.12
CA ARG A 55 11.96 -20.76 -6.60
C ARG A 55 11.98 -20.94 -5.08
N ALA A 56 13.03 -21.57 -4.59
CA ALA A 56 13.34 -21.64 -3.17
C ALA A 56 14.35 -20.56 -2.80
N VAL A 57 13.86 -19.50 -2.15
CA VAL A 57 14.61 -18.26 -1.92
C VAL A 57 14.58 -17.88 -0.44
N LYS A 58 15.78 -17.90 0.16
CA LYS A 58 16.12 -17.34 1.48
C LYS A 58 17.38 -16.48 1.33
N GLY A 59 18.42 -17.08 0.76
CA GLY A 59 18.96 -16.68 -0.53
C GLY A 59 18.91 -17.90 -1.45
N SER A 60 19.15 -17.76 -2.75
CA SER A 60 18.96 -18.86 -3.71
C SER A 60 19.52 -20.18 -3.20
N LEU A 61 18.67 -21.20 -3.11
CA LEU A 61 19.07 -22.54 -2.65
C LEU A 61 19.49 -23.37 -3.87
N SER A 62 20.79 -23.57 -4.07
CA SER A 62 21.33 -24.32 -5.21
C SER A 62 21.51 -25.80 -4.84
N ASN A 63 21.24 -26.71 -5.80
CA ASN A 63 21.37 -28.16 -5.62
C ASN A 63 20.62 -28.69 -4.38
N ALA A 64 19.53 -28.02 -3.98
CA ALA A 64 18.75 -28.37 -2.82
C ALA A 64 17.75 -29.48 -3.17
N ALA A 65 17.54 -30.43 -2.26
CA ALA A 65 16.66 -31.56 -2.50
C ALA A 65 15.19 -31.12 -2.48
N VAL A 66 14.44 -31.44 -3.55
CA VAL A 66 13.02 -31.15 -3.69
C VAL A 66 12.20 -32.41 -3.39
N VAL A 67 11.23 -32.30 -2.49
CA VAL A 67 10.31 -33.38 -2.11
C VAL A 67 8.87 -32.93 -2.34
N VAL A 68 8.10 -33.77 -3.02
CA VAL A 68 6.70 -33.50 -3.40
C VAL A 68 5.76 -34.50 -2.74
N LYS A 69 4.77 -34.00 -2.01
CA LYS A 69 3.78 -34.81 -1.29
C LYS A 69 2.38 -34.22 -1.37
N THR A 70 1.38 -35.00 -0.99
CA THR A 70 0.01 -34.55 -0.72
C THR A 70 -0.44 -35.12 0.62
N MET A 71 -1.53 -34.59 1.16
CA MET A 71 -2.15 -35.10 2.37
C MET A 71 -3.37 -35.93 1.98
N ASN A 72 -3.45 -37.16 2.50
CA ASN A 72 -4.62 -38.01 2.29
C ASN A 72 -5.77 -37.66 3.24
N ASP A 73 -6.96 -38.25 3.02
CA ASP A 73 -8.15 -38.06 3.87
C ASP A 73 -7.94 -38.43 5.36
N ALA A 74 -6.87 -39.17 5.68
CA ALA A 74 -6.50 -39.55 7.04
C ALA A 74 -5.52 -38.56 7.70
N GLY A 75 -5.14 -37.47 7.02
CA GLY A 75 -4.18 -36.48 7.49
C GLY A 75 -2.72 -36.92 7.35
N GLU A 76 -2.43 -38.00 6.62
CA GLU A 76 -1.08 -38.51 6.42
C GLU A 76 -0.45 -37.98 5.13
N MET A 77 0.82 -37.60 5.21
CA MET A 77 1.60 -37.13 4.06
C MET A 77 2.06 -38.31 3.19
N ILE A 78 1.56 -38.37 1.95
CA ILE A 78 1.85 -39.42 0.97
C ILE A 78 2.52 -38.85 -0.29
N PRO A 79 3.32 -39.64 -1.05
CA PRO A 79 3.91 -39.19 -2.31
C PRO A 79 2.87 -38.91 -3.40
N VAL A 80 3.17 -37.95 -4.28
CA VAL A 80 2.38 -37.63 -5.49
C VAL A 80 3.16 -38.06 -6.73
N ALA A 81 2.48 -38.51 -7.79
CA ALA A 81 3.12 -38.81 -9.06
C ALA A 81 3.51 -37.51 -9.78
N PHE A 82 4.75 -37.40 -10.26
CA PHE A 82 5.21 -36.22 -11.02
C PHE A 82 6.35 -36.53 -12.00
N ARG A 83 6.59 -35.62 -12.96
CA ARG A 83 7.68 -35.67 -13.96
C ARG A 83 8.46 -34.36 -14.02
N LEU A 84 9.63 -34.38 -14.68
CA LEU A 84 10.46 -33.19 -14.92
C LEU A 84 10.24 -32.56 -16.30
N ALA A 85 9.41 -33.18 -17.12
CA ALA A 85 9.00 -32.67 -18.43
C ALA A 85 7.56 -33.10 -18.69
N ALA A 86 6.84 -32.30 -19.49
CA ALA A 86 5.50 -32.65 -19.92
C ALA A 86 5.50 -33.99 -20.66
N SER A 87 4.50 -34.84 -20.40
CA SER A 87 4.35 -36.13 -21.04
C SER A 87 2.88 -36.48 -21.24
N ALA A 88 2.56 -37.12 -22.35
CA ALA A 88 1.21 -37.55 -22.68
C ALA A 88 1.15 -39.07 -22.80
N ASP A 89 0.07 -39.67 -22.27
CA ASP A 89 -0.28 -41.07 -22.47
C ASP A 89 0.79 -42.09 -22.01
N GLU A 90 1.45 -41.85 -20.88
CA GLU A 90 2.35 -42.85 -20.28
C GLU A 90 1.55 -44.09 -19.85
N SER A 91 1.99 -45.29 -20.24
CA SER A 91 1.28 -46.54 -19.95
C SER A 91 2.11 -47.50 -19.08
N PHE A 92 1.50 -47.98 -18.00
CA PHE A 92 2.08 -48.89 -17.03
C PHE A 92 1.25 -50.16 -16.93
N THR A 93 1.90 -51.33 -17.01
CA THR A 93 1.22 -52.63 -16.85
C THR A 93 1.80 -53.44 -15.69
N ALA A 94 0.95 -54.20 -15.01
CA ALA A 94 1.36 -55.13 -13.95
C ALA A 94 0.52 -56.42 -13.99
N THR A 95 1.06 -57.51 -13.43
CA THR A 95 0.37 -58.80 -13.39
C THR A 95 0.24 -59.31 -11.96
N ALA A 96 -0.94 -59.79 -11.59
CA ALA A 96 -1.23 -60.32 -10.25
C ALA A 96 -2.24 -61.49 -10.30
N ASN A 97 -2.53 -62.10 -9.14
CA ASN A 97 -3.44 -63.25 -9.05
C ASN A 97 -4.92 -62.84 -9.02
N THR A 98 -5.20 -61.53 -8.92
CA THR A 98 -6.53 -60.92 -9.05
C THR A 98 -6.45 -59.65 -9.89
N GLN A 99 -7.55 -59.27 -10.55
CA GLN A 99 -7.59 -58.03 -11.36
C GLN A 99 -7.33 -56.79 -10.50
N ALA A 100 -7.96 -56.71 -9.31
CA ALA A 100 -7.80 -55.56 -8.41
C ALA A 100 -6.35 -55.37 -7.94
N GLU A 101 -5.63 -56.47 -7.64
CA GLU A 101 -4.20 -56.39 -7.32
C GLU A 101 -3.37 -55.97 -8.54
N ALA A 102 -3.71 -56.44 -9.74
CA ALA A 102 -2.99 -56.10 -10.96
C ALA A 102 -3.17 -54.61 -11.31
N ASP A 103 -4.39 -54.07 -11.17
CA ASP A 103 -4.71 -52.65 -11.38
C ASP A 103 -4.03 -51.77 -10.32
N ALA A 104 -4.05 -52.18 -9.05
CA ALA A 104 -3.37 -51.47 -7.97
C ALA A 104 -1.84 -51.46 -8.16
N MET A 105 -1.24 -52.57 -8.60
CA MET A 105 0.19 -52.63 -8.93
C MET A 105 0.53 -51.77 -10.16
N ALA A 106 -0.34 -51.71 -11.16
CA ALA A 106 -0.15 -50.83 -12.32
C ALA A 106 -0.18 -49.35 -11.90
N LYS A 107 -1.11 -48.94 -11.03
CA LYS A 107 -1.14 -47.59 -10.45
C LYS A 107 0.09 -47.29 -9.57
N ALA A 108 0.54 -48.25 -8.75
CA ALA A 108 1.74 -48.07 -7.93
C ALA A 108 3.01 -47.84 -8.77
N LYS A 109 3.05 -48.36 -10.01
CA LYS A 109 4.15 -48.10 -10.95
C LYS A 109 4.20 -46.67 -11.47
N VAL A 110 3.06 -45.96 -11.54
CA VAL A 110 3.02 -44.54 -11.93
C VAL A 110 3.82 -43.70 -10.93
N LEU A 111 3.58 -43.94 -9.63
CA LEU A 111 4.33 -43.31 -8.52
C LEU A 111 5.79 -43.77 -8.46
N ALA A 112 6.06 -45.06 -8.69
CA ALA A 112 7.43 -45.59 -8.68
C ALA A 112 8.30 -45.07 -9.84
N ALA A 113 7.68 -44.49 -10.87
CA ALA A 113 8.37 -43.85 -12.00
C ALA A 113 8.75 -42.38 -11.72
N ASN A 114 8.46 -41.86 -10.52
CA ASN A 114 8.99 -40.56 -10.10
C ASN A 114 10.53 -40.55 -10.15
N PRO A 115 11.15 -39.40 -10.46
CA PRO A 115 12.60 -39.24 -10.39
C PRO A 115 13.16 -39.65 -9.02
N GLU A 116 14.31 -40.34 -8.99
CA GLU A 116 14.96 -40.76 -7.74
C GLU A 116 15.40 -39.55 -6.88
N SER A 117 15.79 -38.45 -7.53
CA SER A 117 16.15 -37.19 -6.89
C SER A 117 15.78 -36.02 -7.79
N VAL A 118 15.28 -34.95 -7.19
CA VAL A 118 15.04 -33.66 -7.84
C VAL A 118 15.83 -32.62 -7.09
N LEU A 119 16.60 -31.81 -7.84
CA LEU A 119 17.42 -30.75 -7.28
C LEU A 119 17.00 -29.41 -7.86
N THR A 120 17.11 -28.35 -7.08
CA THR A 120 16.94 -26.98 -7.56
C THR A 120 18.11 -26.56 -8.46
N ALA A 121 17.83 -25.64 -9.39
CA ALA A 121 18.83 -24.93 -10.17
C ALA A 121 19.60 -23.92 -9.29
N MET A 122 20.64 -23.29 -9.84
CA MET A 122 21.49 -22.34 -9.11
C MET A 122 20.73 -21.12 -8.58
N ASN A 123 19.70 -20.67 -9.28
CA ASN A 123 18.80 -19.60 -8.84
C ASN A 123 17.71 -20.08 -7.84
N GLY A 124 17.80 -21.32 -7.35
CA GLY A 124 16.75 -21.93 -6.53
C GLY A 124 15.52 -22.42 -7.30
N GLY A 125 15.50 -22.30 -8.62
CA GLY A 125 14.37 -22.66 -9.47
C GLY A 125 14.14 -24.16 -9.57
N TYR A 126 12.87 -24.54 -9.69
CA TYR A 126 12.45 -25.90 -10.01
C TYR A 126 11.16 -25.89 -10.86
N SER A 127 10.97 -26.95 -11.64
CA SER A 127 9.73 -27.23 -12.38
C SER A 127 9.39 -28.70 -12.27
N LEU A 128 8.11 -28.99 -12.05
CA LEU A 128 7.58 -30.35 -11.95
C LEU A 128 6.19 -30.41 -12.59
N PHE A 129 5.90 -31.52 -13.27
CA PHE A 129 4.62 -31.77 -13.94
C PHE A 129 3.85 -32.82 -13.14
N VAL A 130 2.69 -32.45 -12.59
CA VAL A 130 1.79 -33.38 -11.89
C VAL A 130 0.78 -33.98 -12.86
N GLU A 131 0.12 -35.06 -12.43
CA GLU A 131 -0.90 -35.74 -13.26
C GLU A 131 -2.06 -34.78 -13.58
N ASP A 132 -2.56 -34.79 -14.81
CA ASP A 132 -3.58 -33.84 -15.28
C ASP A 132 -4.93 -33.95 -14.54
N ASP A 133 -5.20 -35.09 -13.91
CA ASP A 133 -6.40 -35.32 -13.10
C ASP A 133 -6.18 -35.10 -11.60
N PHE A 134 -4.96 -34.72 -11.18
CA PHE A 134 -4.66 -34.41 -9.79
C PHE A 134 -5.42 -33.14 -9.35
N THR A 135 -6.07 -33.22 -8.20
CA THR A 135 -6.70 -32.08 -7.54
C THR A 135 -6.52 -32.18 -6.03
N GLY A 136 -6.27 -31.04 -5.39
CA GLY A 136 -6.04 -30.93 -3.96
C GLY A 136 -4.71 -30.28 -3.58
N PRO A 137 -4.32 -30.35 -2.30
CA PRO A 137 -3.12 -29.69 -1.80
C PRO A 137 -1.85 -30.45 -2.21
N LEU A 138 -0.92 -29.72 -2.81
CA LEU A 138 0.42 -30.15 -3.16
C LEU A 138 1.41 -29.48 -2.21
N TYR A 139 2.18 -30.29 -1.50
CA TYR A 139 3.23 -29.84 -0.59
C TYR A 139 4.56 -30.02 -1.26
N ILE A 140 5.31 -28.93 -1.33
CA ILE A 140 6.67 -28.93 -1.86
C ILE A 140 7.59 -28.50 -0.74
N THR A 141 8.61 -29.30 -0.48
CA THR A 141 9.63 -29.04 0.53
C THR A 141 10.99 -29.02 -0.16
N VAL A 142 11.78 -27.99 0.12
CA VAL A 142 13.15 -27.86 -0.38
C VAL A 142 14.10 -27.80 0.81
N THR A 143 15.10 -28.68 0.81
CA THR A 143 16.06 -28.80 1.91
C THR A 143 17.51 -28.69 1.45
N THR A 144 18.31 -27.94 2.21
CA THR A 144 19.78 -27.96 2.15
C THR A 144 20.36 -28.62 3.41
N SER A 145 21.59 -29.11 3.31
CA SER A 145 22.32 -29.71 4.41
C SER A 145 23.67 -29.03 4.65
N SER A 146 24.01 -28.80 5.92
CA SER A 146 25.32 -28.33 6.36
C SER A 146 26.42 -29.38 6.14
N GLU A 147 26.06 -30.67 6.08
CA GLU A 147 26.97 -31.80 5.88
C GLU A 147 26.44 -32.83 4.85
N GLY A 148 27.35 -33.43 4.08
CA GLY A 148 27.08 -34.69 3.37
C GLY A 148 26.34 -34.61 2.03
N ASP A 149 26.06 -33.41 1.50
CA ASP A 149 25.54 -33.20 0.15
C ASP A 149 26.24 -32.02 -0.58
N ASP A 150 25.79 -31.68 -1.79
CA ASP A 150 26.31 -30.58 -2.63
C ASP A 150 25.40 -29.33 -2.61
N SER A 151 24.41 -29.28 -1.71
CA SER A 151 23.45 -28.18 -1.63
C SER A 151 24.09 -26.92 -1.02
N MET A 152 23.75 -25.73 -1.51
CA MET A 152 24.38 -24.49 -1.06
C MET A 152 23.34 -23.40 -0.87
N VAL A 153 23.60 -22.49 0.07
CA VAL A 153 22.79 -21.31 0.35
C VAL A 153 23.57 -20.07 -0.08
N LYS A 154 22.91 -19.17 -0.81
CA LYS A 154 23.48 -17.86 -1.15
C LYS A 154 23.22 -16.85 -0.04
N CYS A 155 24.20 -15.99 0.24
CA CYS A 155 24.02 -14.88 1.16
C CYS A 155 23.40 -13.66 0.46
N ASP A 156 22.19 -13.27 0.84
CA ASP A 156 21.49 -12.09 0.29
C ASP A 156 21.51 -10.90 1.26
N SER A 157 22.13 -11.05 2.43
CA SER A 157 22.29 -9.99 3.43
C SER A 157 23.38 -8.99 3.08
N PHE A 158 23.00 -7.72 2.91
CA PHE A 158 23.94 -6.60 2.77
C PHE A 158 24.86 -6.42 3.98
N THR A 159 24.48 -6.98 5.12
CA THR A 159 25.25 -6.97 6.38
C THR A 159 26.10 -8.23 6.59
N GLY A 160 26.07 -9.18 5.66
CA GLY A 160 26.69 -10.50 5.77
C GLY A 160 25.79 -11.56 6.41
N CYS A 161 26.18 -12.83 6.26
CA CYS A 161 25.44 -14.02 6.71
C CYS A 161 26.15 -14.79 7.83
N GLY A 162 27.04 -14.10 8.55
CA GLY A 162 27.70 -14.62 9.75
C GLY A 162 29.14 -15.09 9.55
N ASP A 163 29.74 -15.44 10.68
CA ASP A 163 31.11 -15.94 10.78
C ASP A 163 31.12 -17.46 11.02
N TYR A 164 31.93 -18.18 10.26
CA TYR A 164 32.05 -19.63 10.29
C TYR A 164 33.34 -20.05 10.98
N ASP A 165 33.23 -21.02 11.90
CA ASP A 165 34.36 -21.61 12.62
C ASP A 165 35.42 -22.19 11.68
N THR A 166 34.98 -22.70 10.52
CA THR A 166 35.85 -23.16 9.44
C THR A 166 35.47 -22.40 8.19
N ALA A 167 36.41 -21.59 7.67
CA ALA A 167 36.22 -20.87 6.42
C ALA A 167 35.81 -21.86 5.31
N PRO A 168 34.74 -21.58 4.54
CA PRO A 168 34.42 -22.35 3.36
C PRO A 168 35.62 -22.39 2.41
N GLY A 169 35.76 -23.46 1.64
CA GLY A 169 36.81 -23.51 0.63
C GLY A 169 36.59 -22.41 -0.41
N VAL A 170 37.67 -21.77 -0.87
CA VAL A 170 37.60 -20.89 -2.05
C VAL A 170 37.02 -21.71 -3.21
N SER A 171 35.85 -21.31 -3.68
CA SER A 171 35.22 -21.89 -4.85
C SER A 171 35.38 -20.92 -6.01
N GLU A 172 36.02 -21.40 -7.08
CA GLU A 172 36.09 -20.74 -8.38
C GLU A 172 35.11 -21.38 -9.38
N GLU A 173 34.18 -22.24 -8.92
CA GLU A 173 33.12 -22.75 -9.79
C GLU A 173 32.29 -21.59 -10.32
N ALA A 174 32.15 -21.54 -11.65
CA ALA A 174 31.46 -20.45 -12.33
C ALA A 174 30.04 -20.27 -11.77
N GLY A 175 29.81 -19.14 -11.10
CA GLY A 175 28.53 -18.78 -10.47
C GLY A 175 28.34 -19.25 -9.02
N MET A 176 29.30 -19.97 -8.42
CA MET A 176 29.31 -20.31 -6.98
C MET A 176 30.58 -19.82 -6.30
N GLU A 177 30.72 -18.50 -6.16
CA GLU A 177 31.90 -17.85 -5.58
C GLU A 177 31.86 -17.82 -4.05
N ASN A 178 33.00 -18.11 -3.42
CA ASN A 178 33.28 -17.85 -2.00
C ASN A 178 34.74 -17.38 -1.86
N ASN A 179 34.97 -16.35 -1.04
CA ASN A 179 36.27 -15.69 -0.90
C ASN A 179 37.27 -16.48 -0.02
N GLY A 180 36.84 -17.55 0.65
CA GLY A 180 37.64 -18.41 1.51
C GLY A 180 38.02 -17.82 2.87
N ASP A 181 37.37 -16.74 3.30
CA ASP A 181 37.46 -16.21 4.66
C ASP A 181 36.31 -16.73 5.54
N SER A 182 36.39 -16.48 6.84
CA SER A 182 35.39 -16.95 7.80
C SER A 182 34.06 -16.20 7.70
N ASN A 183 34.01 -15.07 7.03
CA ASN A 183 32.91 -14.12 7.09
C ASN A 183 32.14 -14.18 5.76
N ILE A 184 30.89 -14.66 5.80
CA ILE A 184 30.12 -14.78 4.57
C ILE A 184 29.53 -13.43 4.21
N ASP A 185 30.04 -12.85 3.13
CA ASP A 185 29.56 -11.57 2.63
C ASP A 185 28.41 -11.76 1.61
N PHE A 186 27.72 -10.67 1.29
CA PHE A 186 26.69 -10.65 0.24
C PHE A 186 27.17 -11.29 -1.07
N GLY A 187 26.33 -12.15 -1.65
CA GLY A 187 26.53 -12.88 -2.89
C GLY A 187 27.37 -14.16 -2.77
N GLU A 188 27.94 -14.42 -1.59
CA GLU A 188 28.78 -15.61 -1.38
C GLU A 188 27.95 -16.83 -1.00
N TRP A 189 28.42 -17.99 -1.46
CA TRP A 189 27.77 -19.28 -1.23
C TRP A 189 28.35 -19.97 0.01
N TYR A 190 27.47 -20.56 0.83
CA TYR A 190 27.85 -21.24 2.07
C TYR A 190 26.97 -22.46 2.37
N LYS A 191 27.36 -23.25 3.38
CA LYS A 191 26.66 -24.46 3.84
C LYS A 191 25.81 -24.16 5.05
N ASP A 192 24.53 -24.53 5.00
CA ASP A 192 23.56 -24.31 6.08
C ASP A 192 22.41 -25.31 5.98
N ASP A 193 21.80 -25.63 7.12
CA ASP A 193 20.62 -26.49 7.21
C ASP A 193 19.37 -25.63 7.05
N VAL A 194 18.76 -25.62 5.87
CA VAL A 194 17.57 -24.83 5.58
C VAL A 194 16.46 -25.74 5.10
N THR A 195 15.25 -25.58 5.65
CA THR A 195 14.04 -26.22 5.14
C THR A 195 13.01 -25.15 4.79
N LEU A 196 12.66 -25.03 3.51
CA LEU A 196 11.56 -24.19 3.05
C LEU A 196 10.40 -25.05 2.58
N GLN A 197 9.18 -24.58 2.80
CA GLN A 197 7.95 -25.30 2.50
C GLN A 197 6.93 -24.39 1.82
N VAL A 198 6.08 -24.99 0.99
CA VAL A 198 4.91 -24.32 0.41
C VAL A 198 3.78 -25.33 0.24
N VAL A 199 2.55 -24.85 0.42
CA VAL A 199 1.32 -25.59 0.13
C VAL A 199 0.63 -24.91 -1.04
N LYS A 200 0.50 -25.62 -2.16
CA LYS A 200 -0.21 -25.13 -3.35
C LYS A 200 -1.47 -25.94 -3.59
N PHE A 201 -2.61 -25.28 -3.75
CA PHE A 201 -3.85 -25.97 -4.11
C PHE A 201 -3.96 -26.11 -5.64
N ILE A 202 -4.11 -27.34 -6.12
CA ILE A 202 -4.37 -27.66 -7.53
C ILE A 202 -5.87 -27.83 -7.73
N SER A 203 -6.47 -26.85 -8.39
CA SER A 203 -7.91 -26.80 -8.66
C SER A 203 -8.31 -27.82 -9.72
N ALA A 204 -9.54 -28.34 -9.64
CA ALA A 204 -10.04 -29.25 -10.66
C ALA A 204 -10.10 -28.53 -12.04
N PRO A 205 -9.79 -29.22 -13.15
CA PRO A 205 -9.88 -28.63 -14.48
C PRO A 205 -11.30 -28.09 -14.72
N ALA A 206 -11.40 -26.84 -15.19
CA ALA A 206 -12.68 -26.28 -15.58
C ALA A 206 -13.33 -27.21 -16.62
N ALA A 207 -14.59 -27.62 -16.38
CA ALA A 207 -15.30 -28.50 -17.30
C ALA A 207 -15.27 -27.88 -18.71
N ALA A 208 -14.64 -28.56 -19.66
CA ALA A 208 -14.50 -28.05 -21.02
C ALA A 208 -15.87 -27.64 -21.56
N ALA A 209 -16.09 -26.33 -21.70
CA ALA A 209 -17.19 -25.82 -22.49
C ALA A 209 -17.03 -26.46 -23.88
N SER A 210 -18.07 -27.16 -24.33
CA SER A 210 -18.06 -27.97 -25.53
C SER A 210 -17.79 -27.11 -26.78
N VAL A 211 -16.53 -26.81 -27.09
CA VAL A 211 -16.13 -26.24 -28.37
C VAL A 211 -15.53 -27.37 -29.20
N ARG A 212 -16.41 -28.11 -29.87
CA ARG A 212 -15.99 -28.93 -31.02
C ARG A 212 -15.48 -27.96 -32.08
N GLY A 213 -14.16 -27.80 -32.21
CA GLY A 213 -13.62 -26.92 -33.25
C GLY A 213 -12.13 -26.66 -33.32
N MET A 214 -11.29 -27.02 -32.34
CA MET A 214 -9.84 -26.82 -32.45
C MET A 214 -9.11 -28.17 -32.47
N SER A 215 -8.59 -28.54 -33.63
CA SER A 215 -7.51 -29.54 -33.70
C SER A 215 -6.21 -28.81 -33.40
N TYR A 216 -5.65 -29.06 -32.22
CA TYR A 216 -4.31 -28.61 -31.88
C TYR A 216 -3.29 -29.42 -32.70
N ALA A 217 -2.23 -28.75 -33.16
CA ALA A 217 -1.10 -29.43 -33.78
C ALA A 217 -0.37 -30.29 -32.74
N GLU A 218 0.26 -31.39 -33.18
CA GLU A 218 1.17 -32.18 -32.33
C GLU A 218 2.27 -31.27 -31.79
N GLY A 219 2.24 -30.96 -30.49
CA GLY A 219 3.24 -30.12 -29.81
C GLY A 219 2.68 -29.02 -28.90
N GLU A 220 1.42 -28.64 -29.06
CA GLU A 220 0.78 -27.62 -28.20
C GLU A 220 0.05 -28.25 -27.01
N ASN A 221 0.79 -28.64 -25.98
CA ASN A 221 0.16 -28.90 -24.68
C ASN A 221 -0.06 -27.57 -23.98
N LYS A 222 -1.32 -27.13 -23.87
CA LYS A 222 -1.72 -26.08 -22.92
C LYS A 222 -1.43 -26.60 -21.51
N SER A 223 -0.25 -26.34 -20.97
CA SER A 223 0.03 -26.63 -19.57
C SER A 223 -0.77 -25.66 -18.71
N THR A 224 -1.54 -26.20 -17.76
CA THR A 224 -2.06 -25.37 -16.67
C THR A 224 -0.87 -25.13 -15.75
N GLN A 225 -0.41 -23.89 -15.63
CA GLN A 225 0.78 -23.53 -14.86
C GLN A 225 0.40 -22.97 -13.48
N TYR A 226 1.02 -23.49 -12.42
CA TYR A 226 0.90 -23.03 -11.06
C TYR A 226 2.25 -22.52 -10.54
N PHE A 227 2.25 -21.37 -9.87
CA PHE A 227 3.44 -20.82 -9.20
C PHE A 227 3.43 -21.17 -7.71
N ALA A 228 4.54 -21.71 -7.18
CA ALA A 228 4.65 -22.16 -5.80
C ALA A 228 6.01 -21.78 -5.19
N ASN A 229 6.27 -20.50 -4.99
CA ASN A 229 7.54 -20.07 -4.39
C ASN A 229 7.71 -20.54 -2.94
N LEU A 230 8.92 -20.99 -2.59
CA LEU A 230 9.29 -21.35 -1.23
C LEU A 230 10.12 -20.22 -0.62
N THR A 231 9.55 -19.55 0.37
CA THR A 231 10.12 -18.41 1.09
C THR A 231 9.91 -18.62 2.58
N LEU A 232 10.42 -17.69 3.39
CA LEU A 232 10.08 -17.59 4.81
C LEU A 232 8.55 -17.61 5.02
N PHE A 233 7.84 -16.73 4.31
CA PHE A 233 6.42 -16.50 4.52
C PHE A 233 5.62 -17.76 4.14
N THR A 234 5.94 -18.39 3.01
CA THR A 234 5.21 -19.60 2.59
C THR A 234 5.50 -20.79 3.48
N SER A 235 6.68 -20.85 4.10
CA SER A 235 7.01 -21.87 5.09
C SER A 235 6.21 -21.68 6.38
N ILE A 236 6.09 -20.45 6.87
CA ILE A 236 5.25 -20.12 8.04
C ILE A 236 3.78 -20.42 7.75
N ALA A 237 3.26 -20.00 6.59
CA ALA A 237 1.89 -20.32 6.19
C ALA A 237 1.66 -21.84 6.03
N ALA A 238 2.64 -22.57 5.51
CA ALA A 238 2.58 -24.02 5.41
C ALA A 238 2.50 -24.70 6.78
N GLU A 239 3.24 -24.22 7.78
CA GLU A 239 3.16 -24.71 9.16
C GLU A 239 1.76 -24.49 9.76
N LEU A 240 1.18 -23.30 9.57
CA LEU A 240 -0.20 -23.01 10.00
C LEU A 240 -1.22 -23.96 9.37
N LEU A 241 -1.09 -24.20 8.05
CA LEU A 241 -1.98 -25.10 7.31
C LEU A 241 -1.84 -26.56 7.76
N LEU A 242 -0.62 -27.01 8.03
CA LEU A 242 -0.35 -28.35 8.54
C LEU A 242 -0.89 -28.54 9.96
N GLU A 243 -0.77 -27.52 10.82
CA GLU A 243 -1.34 -27.53 12.17
C GLU A 243 -2.88 -27.61 12.12
N GLY A 244 -3.52 -26.76 11.31
CA GLY A 244 -4.97 -26.78 11.09
C GLY A 244 -5.45 -28.12 10.53
N ALA A 245 -4.75 -28.68 9.55
CA ALA A 245 -5.08 -29.99 8.99
C ALA A 245 -4.94 -31.14 10.01
N GLY A 246 -3.92 -31.08 10.89
CA GLY A 246 -3.79 -31.99 12.03
C GLY A 246 -4.98 -31.93 13.00
N ASN A 247 -5.69 -30.80 13.04
CA ASN A 247 -6.90 -30.58 13.82
C ASN A 247 -8.19 -30.89 13.04
N GLY A 248 -8.10 -31.38 11.81
CA GLY A 248 -9.23 -31.80 10.97
C GLY A 248 -9.77 -30.72 10.03
N GLU A 249 -9.07 -29.60 9.86
CA GLU A 249 -9.44 -28.57 8.88
C GLU A 249 -9.04 -29.00 7.46
N ALA A 250 -9.90 -28.70 6.48
CA ALA A 250 -9.60 -28.98 5.08
C ALA A 250 -8.71 -27.88 4.50
N ILE A 251 -7.66 -28.26 3.78
CA ILE A 251 -6.82 -27.31 3.06
C ILE A 251 -7.47 -27.00 1.72
N SER A 252 -8.09 -25.83 1.66
CA SER A 252 -8.72 -25.24 0.48
C SER A 252 -7.95 -23.98 0.04
N GLU A 253 -8.34 -23.39 -1.09
CA GLU A 253 -7.84 -22.07 -1.51
C GLU A 253 -8.15 -20.97 -0.47
N ASP A 254 -9.31 -21.05 0.19
CA ASP A 254 -9.70 -20.14 1.26
C ASP A 254 -8.81 -20.29 2.50
N ALA A 255 -8.48 -21.54 2.89
CA ALA A 255 -7.55 -21.79 3.98
C ALA A 255 -6.15 -21.21 3.68
N ILE A 256 -5.67 -21.36 2.45
CA ILE A 256 -4.39 -20.78 2.00
C ILE A 256 -4.44 -19.25 2.05
N SER A 257 -5.54 -18.63 1.61
CA SER A 257 -5.70 -17.17 1.68
C SER A 257 -5.72 -16.66 3.12
N GLN A 258 -6.41 -17.34 4.04
CA GLN A 258 -6.42 -16.96 5.45
C GLN A 258 -5.04 -17.12 6.09
N ALA A 259 -4.33 -18.22 5.82
CA ALA A 259 -2.96 -18.41 6.30
C ALA A 259 -1.99 -17.35 5.73
N SER A 260 -2.16 -16.98 4.45
CA SER A 260 -1.41 -15.93 3.77
C SER A 260 -1.62 -14.57 4.43
N LEU A 261 -2.89 -14.15 4.58
CA LEU A 261 -3.29 -12.90 5.22
C LEU A 261 -2.76 -12.82 6.66
N LYS A 262 -2.99 -13.87 7.45
CA LYS A 262 -2.55 -13.93 8.85
C LYS A 262 -1.02 -13.80 8.94
N THR A 263 -0.29 -14.51 8.09
CA THR A 263 1.19 -14.43 8.07
C THR A 263 1.68 -13.03 7.73
N LEU A 264 1.06 -12.36 6.75
CA LEU A 264 1.45 -11.01 6.34
C LEU A 264 1.14 -9.97 7.43
N ILE A 265 -0.07 -9.93 7.97
CA ILE A 265 -0.45 -8.97 9.03
C ILE A 265 0.44 -9.16 10.27
N GLN A 266 0.64 -10.39 10.69
CA GLN A 266 1.37 -10.68 11.93
C GLN A 266 2.86 -10.36 11.84
N LEU A 267 3.47 -10.53 10.65
CA LEU A 267 4.90 -10.28 10.46
C LEU A 267 5.20 -8.86 9.98
N LEU A 268 4.38 -8.27 9.12
CA LEU A 268 4.65 -6.99 8.47
C LEU A 268 3.76 -5.85 8.95
N GLY A 269 2.64 -6.16 9.62
CA GLY A 269 1.61 -5.20 9.98
C GLY A 269 0.55 -5.04 8.88
N PRO A 270 -0.62 -4.47 9.22
CA PRO A 270 -1.74 -4.32 8.30
C PRO A 270 -1.44 -3.39 7.11
N ASP A 271 -0.76 -2.26 7.33
CA ASP A 271 -0.44 -1.30 6.26
C ASP A 271 0.48 -1.92 5.21
N THR A 272 1.53 -2.62 5.64
CA THR A 272 2.43 -3.33 4.71
C THR A 272 1.74 -4.52 4.04
N ALA A 273 0.79 -5.18 4.71
CA ALA A 273 -0.02 -6.24 4.10
C ALA A 273 -0.95 -5.69 3.00
N ILE A 274 -1.45 -4.46 3.15
CA ILE A 274 -2.18 -3.73 2.09
C ILE A 274 -1.25 -3.46 0.89
N GLU A 275 -0.02 -3.03 1.12
CA GLU A 275 0.97 -2.86 0.04
C GLU A 275 1.29 -4.19 -0.68
N ALA A 276 1.15 -5.33 0.02
CA ALA A 276 1.26 -6.67 -0.53
C ALA A 276 -0.08 -7.29 -0.97
N ALA A 277 -1.10 -6.48 -1.31
CA ALA A 277 -2.46 -6.97 -1.57
C ALA A 277 -2.55 -8.08 -2.63
N ALA A 278 -1.69 -8.05 -3.65
CA ALA A 278 -1.61 -9.07 -4.70
C ALA A 278 -1.22 -10.47 -4.19
N LEU A 279 -0.67 -10.57 -2.98
CA LEU A 279 -0.21 -11.80 -2.35
C LEU A 279 -1.17 -12.33 -1.28
N LEU A 280 -2.23 -11.58 -0.93
CA LEU A 280 -3.16 -11.94 0.17
C LEU A 280 -3.92 -13.26 -0.09
N ALA A 281 -4.21 -13.59 -1.34
CA ALA A 281 -4.87 -14.86 -1.66
C ALA A 281 -3.92 -16.07 -1.61
N ASP A 282 -2.64 -15.86 -1.89
CA ASP A 282 -1.63 -16.92 -1.96
C ASP A 282 -0.23 -16.32 -2.03
N ILE A 283 0.43 -16.21 -0.89
CA ILE A 283 1.79 -15.64 -0.81
C ILE A 283 2.84 -16.42 -1.61
N SER A 284 2.54 -17.63 -2.09
CA SER A 284 3.44 -18.41 -2.94
C SER A 284 3.57 -17.89 -4.37
N THR A 285 2.76 -16.91 -4.77
CA THR A 285 2.89 -16.28 -6.10
C THR A 285 3.97 -15.21 -6.16
N GLY A 286 4.60 -14.84 -5.03
CA GLY A 286 5.59 -13.76 -4.98
C GLY A 286 6.70 -13.99 -3.95
N GLY A 287 7.49 -12.94 -3.69
CA GLY A 287 8.50 -12.91 -2.62
C GLY A 287 9.78 -13.72 -2.85
N ALA A 288 9.97 -14.34 -4.01
CA ALA A 288 11.12 -15.20 -4.32
C ALA A 288 11.97 -14.65 -5.47
N VAL A 289 12.77 -13.63 -5.16
CA VAL A 289 13.67 -12.94 -6.10
C VAL A 289 15.11 -13.08 -5.63
N ASP A 290 16.02 -13.45 -6.53
CA ASP A 290 17.48 -13.44 -6.26
C ASP A 290 18.03 -12.04 -6.59
N PHE A 291 18.40 -11.26 -5.57
CA PHE A 291 18.91 -9.90 -5.79
C PHE A 291 20.28 -9.83 -6.46
N THR A 292 21.02 -10.93 -6.52
CA THR A 292 22.30 -10.96 -7.23
C THR A 292 22.09 -11.21 -8.73
N GLU A 293 20.95 -11.77 -9.12
CA GLU A 293 20.60 -12.16 -10.48
C GLU A 293 19.08 -12.09 -10.67
N LEU A 294 18.60 -10.89 -11.00
CA LEU A 294 17.21 -10.68 -11.38
C LEU A 294 16.92 -11.39 -12.71
N GLU A 295 15.83 -12.13 -12.75
CA GLU A 295 15.38 -12.81 -13.97
C GLU A 295 14.16 -12.12 -14.61
N ASP A 296 13.94 -12.41 -15.90
CA ASP A 296 12.79 -11.95 -16.65
C ASP A 296 11.49 -12.51 -16.04
N GLY A 297 10.76 -11.68 -15.29
CA GLY A 297 9.50 -12.00 -14.62
C GLY A 297 9.48 -11.77 -13.11
N ASP A 298 10.62 -11.39 -12.51
CA ASP A 298 10.69 -11.04 -11.08
C ASP A 298 9.97 -9.70 -10.82
N SER A 299 9.05 -9.68 -9.85
CA SER A 299 8.35 -8.44 -9.44
C SER A 299 9.16 -7.70 -8.37
N LEU A 300 9.31 -6.38 -8.52
CA LEU A 300 9.98 -5.49 -7.56
C LEU A 300 9.02 -4.46 -6.96
N ASP A 301 7.73 -4.81 -6.84
CA ASP A 301 6.74 -3.96 -6.17
C ASP A 301 7.00 -3.83 -4.67
N ALA A 302 6.40 -2.82 -4.03
CA ALA A 302 6.62 -2.50 -2.62
C ALA A 302 6.33 -3.69 -1.68
N GLY A 303 5.23 -4.42 -1.91
CA GLY A 303 4.90 -5.61 -1.14
C GLY A 303 5.96 -6.70 -1.29
N THR A 304 6.30 -7.06 -2.52
CA THR A 304 7.33 -8.07 -2.80
C THR A 304 8.69 -7.68 -2.20
N LEU A 305 9.11 -6.43 -2.36
CA LEU A 305 10.36 -5.94 -1.76
C LEU A 305 10.32 -5.96 -0.23
N ALA A 306 9.18 -5.65 0.38
CA ALA A 306 9.02 -5.73 1.84
C ALA A 306 9.20 -7.18 2.35
N LEU A 307 8.64 -8.16 1.64
CA LEU A 307 8.84 -9.58 1.94
C LEU A 307 10.32 -9.96 1.82
N ILE A 308 10.99 -9.55 0.75
CA ILE A 308 12.39 -9.93 0.53
C ILE A 308 13.32 -9.27 1.56
N GLN A 309 13.14 -7.98 1.87
CA GLN A 309 13.94 -7.31 2.91
C GLN A 309 13.74 -7.95 4.29
N THR A 310 12.53 -8.42 4.60
CA THR A 310 12.26 -9.16 5.83
C THR A 310 12.97 -10.53 5.84
N ALA A 311 12.96 -11.26 4.72
CA ALA A 311 13.68 -12.53 4.59
C ALA A 311 15.21 -12.35 4.70
N ILE A 312 15.76 -11.31 4.05
CA ILE A 312 17.18 -10.93 4.13
C ILE A 312 17.57 -10.63 5.59
N SER A 313 16.71 -9.93 6.31
CA SER A 313 16.95 -9.57 7.71
C SER A 313 17.05 -10.79 8.61
N LEU A 314 16.24 -11.82 8.38
CA LEU A 314 16.36 -13.07 9.13
C LEU A 314 17.67 -13.82 8.84
N GLN A 315 18.18 -13.74 7.61
CA GLN A 315 19.48 -14.31 7.29
C GLN A 315 20.61 -13.58 8.02
N SER A 316 20.54 -12.25 8.09
CA SER A 316 21.46 -11.44 8.90
C SER A 316 21.41 -11.83 10.39
N MET A 317 20.20 -11.93 10.96
CA MET A 317 20.01 -12.35 12.34
C MET A 317 20.58 -13.74 12.63
N ALA A 318 20.27 -14.72 11.77
CA ALA A 318 20.79 -16.08 11.90
C ALA A 318 22.32 -16.10 11.86
N GLY A 319 22.92 -15.27 10.99
CA GLY A 319 24.38 -15.13 10.88
C GLY A 319 25.07 -14.66 12.17
N THR A 320 24.38 -13.90 13.04
CA THR A 320 24.93 -13.51 14.34
C THR A 320 25.00 -14.66 15.35
N GLY A 321 24.24 -15.74 15.13
CA GLY A 321 24.07 -16.87 16.05
C GLY A 321 23.40 -16.54 17.39
N THR A 322 23.09 -15.26 17.67
CA THR A 322 22.62 -14.82 19.00
C THR A 322 21.20 -15.27 19.29
N ASN A 323 20.37 -15.39 18.25
CA ASN A 323 18.94 -15.76 18.35
C ASN A 323 18.65 -17.18 17.80
N GLY A 324 19.69 -18.00 17.62
CA GLY A 324 19.58 -19.35 17.08
C GLY A 324 19.79 -19.44 15.56
N SER A 325 19.66 -20.66 15.06
CA SER A 325 19.70 -20.99 13.63
C SER A 325 18.47 -20.44 12.91
N LEU A 326 18.52 -20.37 11.57
CA LEU A 326 17.37 -19.88 10.81
C LEU A 326 16.12 -20.75 11.02
N ASN A 327 16.23 -22.07 11.01
CA ASN A 327 15.06 -22.94 11.22
C ASN A 327 14.42 -22.69 12.60
N GLU A 328 15.24 -22.41 13.63
CA GLU A 328 14.73 -22.02 14.95
C GLU A 328 14.00 -20.68 14.88
N LEU A 329 14.58 -19.66 14.24
CA LEU A 329 13.94 -18.35 14.06
C LEU A 329 12.59 -18.47 13.33
N MET A 330 12.54 -19.22 12.23
CA MET A 330 11.31 -19.46 11.46
C MET A 330 10.25 -20.14 12.31
N SER A 331 10.63 -21.16 13.09
CA SER A 331 9.70 -21.88 13.96
C SER A 331 9.17 -20.99 15.10
N GLN A 332 10.00 -20.11 15.67
CA GLN A 332 9.54 -19.13 16.68
C GLN A 332 8.56 -18.11 16.08
N LEU A 333 8.84 -17.61 14.87
CA LEU A 333 7.93 -16.71 14.17
C LEU A 333 6.61 -17.40 13.80
N ALA A 334 6.67 -18.64 13.31
CA ALA A 334 5.49 -19.43 13.00
C ALA A 334 4.59 -19.63 14.23
N LYS A 335 5.20 -19.92 15.38
CA LYS A 335 4.50 -19.97 16.67
C LYS A 335 3.82 -18.63 17.00
N GLY A 336 4.56 -17.52 16.88
CA GLY A 336 4.02 -16.18 17.13
C GLY A 336 2.84 -15.81 16.23
N VAL A 337 2.92 -16.19 14.94
CA VAL A 337 1.83 -16.02 13.97
C VAL A 337 0.65 -16.91 14.32
N SER A 338 0.88 -18.17 14.73
CA SER A 338 -0.19 -19.08 15.17
C SER A 338 -0.95 -18.50 16.37
N ASP A 339 -0.21 -17.97 17.36
CA ASP A 339 -0.75 -17.28 18.54
C ASP A 339 -1.49 -15.96 18.23
N GLY A 340 -1.28 -15.40 17.03
CA GLY A 340 -1.88 -14.13 16.60
C GLY A 340 -1.26 -12.89 17.27
N LYS A 341 -0.08 -13.04 17.87
CA LYS A 341 0.66 -11.95 18.54
C LYS A 341 2.16 -12.18 18.38
N VAL A 342 2.78 -11.67 17.32
CA VAL A 342 4.24 -11.79 17.13
C VAL A 342 5.01 -10.78 18.01
N ALA A 343 4.70 -9.49 17.90
CA ALA A 343 5.44 -8.42 18.60
C ALA A 343 5.19 -8.42 20.12
N ASP A 344 3.96 -8.70 20.54
CA ASP A 344 3.54 -8.79 21.95
C ASP A 344 3.18 -10.21 22.36
N ASN A 345 3.95 -11.20 21.88
CA ASN A 345 3.75 -12.59 22.28
C ASN A 345 3.94 -12.78 23.79
N ASP A 346 3.19 -13.73 24.36
CA ASP A 346 3.31 -14.12 25.77
C ASP A 346 4.59 -14.95 26.03
N ASP A 347 5.20 -15.52 25.00
CA ASP A 347 6.50 -16.19 25.03
C ASP A 347 7.63 -15.15 24.84
N ASP A 348 8.41 -14.93 25.91
CA ASP A 348 9.58 -14.03 25.91
C ASP A 348 10.57 -14.34 24.77
N THR A 349 10.65 -15.59 24.30
CA THR A 349 11.52 -15.99 23.19
C THR A 349 11.01 -15.44 21.87
N VAL A 350 9.72 -15.60 21.60
CA VAL A 350 9.08 -15.08 20.37
C VAL A 350 9.15 -13.56 20.36
N LYS A 351 8.88 -12.93 21.51
CA LYS A 351 8.98 -11.48 21.67
C LYS A 351 10.39 -10.95 21.41
N ALA A 352 11.42 -11.63 21.91
CA ALA A 352 12.82 -11.26 21.67
C ALA A 352 13.20 -11.42 20.19
N VAL A 353 12.76 -12.49 19.54
CA VAL A 353 12.97 -12.72 18.10
C VAL A 353 12.30 -11.63 17.28
N ALA A 354 11.05 -11.26 17.59
CA ALA A 354 10.33 -10.18 16.90
C ALA A 354 11.03 -8.82 17.03
N ALA A 355 11.48 -8.46 18.24
CA ALA A 355 12.21 -7.22 18.47
C ALA A 355 13.56 -7.19 17.74
N ALA A 356 14.28 -8.31 17.70
CA ALA A 356 15.52 -8.42 16.94
C ALA A 356 15.28 -8.35 15.43
N LEU A 357 14.17 -8.92 14.95
CA LEU A 357 13.75 -8.82 13.55
C LEU A 357 13.45 -7.38 13.15
N GLN A 358 12.69 -6.65 13.97
CA GLN A 358 12.40 -5.23 13.74
C GLN A 358 13.69 -4.42 13.54
N GLN A 359 14.67 -4.61 14.41
CA GLN A 359 15.93 -3.87 14.32
C GLN A 359 16.73 -4.29 13.07
N SER A 360 16.75 -5.58 12.75
CA SER A 360 17.45 -6.07 11.56
C SER A 360 16.81 -5.55 10.27
N VAL A 361 15.49 -5.48 10.22
CA VAL A 361 14.71 -4.96 9.08
C VAL A 361 14.96 -3.47 8.87
N ILE A 362 15.01 -2.68 9.94
CA ILE A 362 15.37 -1.25 9.86
C ILE A 362 16.77 -1.07 9.24
N ASN A 363 17.72 -1.93 9.63
CA ASN A 363 19.10 -1.83 9.14
C ASN A 363 19.22 -2.19 7.65
N THR A 364 18.63 -3.32 7.25
CA THR A 364 18.69 -3.81 5.87
C THR A 364 17.94 -2.90 4.90
N SER A 365 16.74 -2.45 5.27
CA SER A 365 15.93 -1.53 4.44
C SER A 365 16.58 -0.16 4.31
N LEU A 366 17.25 0.34 5.36
CA LEU A 366 18.01 1.59 5.32
C LEU A 366 19.16 1.51 4.31
N ILE A 367 19.95 0.43 4.34
CA ILE A 367 21.03 0.20 3.38
C ILE A 367 20.46 0.07 1.97
N PHE A 368 19.42 -0.74 1.79
CA PHE A 368 18.80 -0.97 0.49
C PHE A 368 18.32 0.34 -0.14
N ALA A 369 17.52 1.12 0.58
CA ALA A 369 17.00 2.39 0.09
C ALA A 369 18.13 3.36 -0.26
N ALA A 370 19.13 3.53 0.61
CA ALA A 370 20.26 4.41 0.35
C ALA A 370 21.06 4.00 -0.89
N LEU A 371 21.24 2.69 -1.11
CA LEU A 371 21.96 2.18 -2.27
C LEU A 371 21.17 2.32 -3.58
N VAL A 372 19.85 2.12 -3.55
CA VAL A 372 18.99 2.28 -4.73
C VAL A 372 18.85 3.75 -5.12
N THR A 373 18.65 4.64 -4.14
CA THR A 373 18.49 6.09 -4.40
C THR A 373 19.82 6.79 -4.66
N GLY A 374 20.93 6.23 -4.14
CA GLY A 374 22.24 6.88 -4.12
C GLY A 374 22.37 7.99 -3.05
N GLU A 375 21.34 8.20 -2.23
CA GLU A 375 21.29 9.23 -1.20
C GLU A 375 21.72 8.67 0.16
N GLY A 376 22.65 9.36 0.84
CA GLY A 376 22.98 9.05 2.24
C GLY A 376 23.64 7.68 2.46
N VAL A 377 24.34 7.13 1.46
CA VAL A 377 24.96 5.79 1.53
C VAL A 377 25.95 5.70 2.68
N ASP A 378 26.83 6.68 2.85
CA ASP A 378 27.84 6.67 3.92
C ASP A 378 27.18 6.70 5.31
N GLU A 379 26.15 7.51 5.46
CA GLU A 379 25.37 7.65 6.70
C GLU A 379 24.61 6.36 7.03
N ALA A 380 24.00 5.70 6.05
CA ALA A 380 23.31 4.43 6.20
C ALA A 380 24.25 3.32 6.70
N PHE A 381 25.40 3.15 6.04
CA PHE A 381 26.39 2.14 6.46
C PHE A 381 27.00 2.46 7.83
N ALA A 382 27.21 3.74 8.17
CA ALA A 382 27.69 4.13 9.49
C ALA A 382 26.67 3.81 10.59
N ALA A 383 25.38 4.10 10.37
CA ALA A 383 24.31 3.80 11.30
C ALA A 383 24.15 2.30 11.54
N VAL A 384 24.19 1.49 10.47
CA VAL A 384 24.10 0.03 10.59
C VAL A 384 25.35 -0.57 11.23
N ALA A 385 26.54 -0.09 10.89
CA ALA A 385 27.78 -0.52 11.54
C ALA A 385 27.74 -0.25 13.05
N GLN A 386 27.23 0.92 13.46
CA GLN A 386 27.03 1.25 14.87
C GLN A 386 26.04 0.30 15.55
N SER A 387 24.91 -0.01 14.90
CA SER A 387 23.92 -0.98 15.40
C SER A 387 24.52 -2.37 15.58
N LEU A 388 25.36 -2.82 14.65
CA LEU A 388 26.01 -4.13 14.68
C LEU A 388 27.25 -4.17 15.58
N GLY A 389 27.66 -3.05 16.16
CA GLY A 389 28.88 -2.96 16.99
C GLY A 389 30.17 -3.08 16.18
N ILE A 390 30.13 -2.87 14.86
CA ILE A 390 31.29 -2.90 13.98
C ILE A 390 32.03 -1.56 14.09
N THR A 391 33.22 -1.58 14.68
CA THR A 391 34.05 -0.37 14.85
C THR A 391 35.23 -0.29 13.89
N ASP A 392 35.49 -1.34 13.12
CA ASP A 392 36.61 -1.40 12.18
C ASP A 392 36.25 -0.74 10.85
N SER A 393 37.01 0.30 10.48
CA SER A 393 36.79 1.05 9.25
C SER A 393 37.00 0.22 7.98
N ASP A 394 37.89 -0.78 8.01
CA ASP A 394 38.16 -1.62 6.84
C ASP A 394 37.01 -2.62 6.61
N ALA A 395 36.43 -3.16 7.68
CA ALA A 395 35.24 -4.01 7.62
C ALA A 395 34.01 -3.25 7.10
N ILE A 396 33.79 -2.02 7.56
CA ILE A 396 32.70 -1.14 7.08
C ILE A 396 32.87 -0.83 5.59
N ALA A 397 34.10 -0.55 5.15
CA ALA A 397 34.39 -0.28 3.75
C ALA A 397 34.17 -1.52 2.85
N LYS A 398 34.48 -2.73 3.35
CA LYS A 398 34.24 -4.00 2.63
C LYS A 398 32.74 -4.27 2.46
N LEU A 399 31.96 -4.11 3.54
CA LEU A 399 30.49 -4.22 3.52
C LEU A 399 29.88 -3.26 2.50
N LYS A 400 30.25 -1.97 2.57
CA LYS A 400 29.80 -0.94 1.63
C LYS A 400 30.12 -1.32 0.18
N SER A 401 31.38 -1.66 -0.12
CA SER A 401 31.80 -1.92 -1.50
C SER A 401 31.09 -3.12 -2.14
N LYS A 402 30.77 -4.17 -1.39
CA LYS A 402 30.09 -5.36 -1.94
C LYS A 402 28.60 -5.09 -2.17
N ALA A 403 27.93 -4.50 -1.19
CA ALA A 403 26.53 -4.13 -1.31
C ALA A 403 26.28 -3.09 -2.41
N THR A 404 27.15 -2.08 -2.56
CA THR A 404 27.04 -1.09 -3.64
C THR A 404 27.11 -1.75 -5.01
N LYS A 405 28.06 -2.65 -5.27
CA LYS A 405 28.17 -3.32 -6.58
C LYS A 405 26.96 -4.18 -6.92
N ALA A 406 26.37 -4.83 -5.91
CA ALA A 406 25.19 -5.64 -6.08
C ALA A 406 23.96 -4.80 -6.45
N VAL A 407 23.70 -3.74 -5.69
CA VAL A 407 22.58 -2.84 -5.94
C VAL A 407 22.78 -2.03 -7.22
N GLU A 408 24.01 -1.66 -7.58
CA GLU A 408 24.32 -1.03 -8.89
C GLU A 408 23.88 -1.92 -10.06
N LYS A 409 24.03 -3.24 -9.96
CA LYS A 409 23.55 -4.16 -11.00
C LYS A 409 22.02 -4.15 -11.08
N VAL A 410 21.33 -4.24 -9.93
CA VAL A 410 19.87 -4.15 -9.84
C VAL A 410 19.33 -2.84 -10.42
N VAL A 411 19.89 -1.71 -10.01
CA VAL A 411 19.51 -0.38 -10.53
C VAL A 411 19.80 -0.28 -12.03
N LYS A 412 20.92 -0.84 -12.50
CA LYS A 412 21.25 -0.84 -13.93
C LYS A 412 20.30 -1.70 -14.75
N ASP A 413 19.88 -2.85 -14.23
CA ASP A 413 18.95 -3.74 -14.92
C ASP A 413 17.52 -3.16 -14.90
N ALA A 414 17.10 -2.54 -13.80
CA ALA A 414 15.87 -1.75 -13.73
C ALA A 414 15.88 -0.57 -14.72
N LYS A 415 17.02 0.12 -14.84
CA LYS A 415 17.21 1.21 -15.81
C LYS A 415 17.10 0.73 -17.26
N LYS A 416 17.63 -0.45 -17.59
CA LYS A 416 17.45 -1.05 -18.92
C LYS A 416 15.99 -1.41 -19.21
N ALA A 417 15.23 -1.72 -18.17
CA ALA A 417 13.80 -2.01 -18.26
C ALA A 417 12.92 -0.75 -18.25
N GLY A 418 13.50 0.45 -18.07
CA GLY A 418 12.78 1.72 -17.99
C GLY A 418 12.06 1.96 -16.65
N ALA A 419 12.46 1.27 -15.57
CA ALA A 419 11.78 1.28 -14.27
C ALA A 419 12.65 1.82 -13.13
N ASP A 420 13.71 2.59 -13.41
CA ASP A 420 14.65 3.00 -12.36
C ASP A 420 14.10 4.06 -11.41
N ASP A 421 13.23 4.97 -11.88
CA ASP A 421 12.59 5.96 -11.00
C ASP A 421 11.51 5.32 -10.12
N GLU A 422 10.69 4.43 -10.69
CA GLU A 422 9.72 3.62 -9.94
C GLU A 422 10.42 2.78 -8.85
N LEU A 423 11.58 2.19 -9.15
CA LEU A 423 12.35 1.41 -8.17
C LEU A 423 12.88 2.28 -7.03
N LYS A 424 13.31 3.53 -7.29
CA LYS A 424 13.78 4.44 -6.24
C LYS A 424 12.66 4.84 -5.29
N GLU A 425 11.49 5.16 -5.83
CA GLU A 425 10.32 5.51 -5.04
C GLU A 425 9.83 4.29 -4.24
N THR A 426 9.74 3.12 -4.89
CA THR A 426 9.38 1.87 -4.23
C THR A 426 10.34 1.54 -3.08
N ALA A 427 11.65 1.74 -3.26
CA ALA A 427 12.63 1.50 -2.20
C ALA A 427 12.46 2.45 -1.00
N LYS A 428 12.06 3.71 -1.22
CA LYS A 428 11.70 4.65 -0.14
C LYS A 428 10.45 4.17 0.59
N ASN A 429 9.40 3.82 -0.15
CA ASN A 429 8.14 3.32 0.40
C ASN A 429 8.35 2.04 1.22
N VAL A 430 9.18 1.11 0.75
CA VAL A 430 9.54 -0.12 1.47
C VAL A 430 10.25 0.19 2.78
N LYS A 431 11.20 1.12 2.79
CA LYS A 431 11.89 1.54 4.02
C LYS A 431 10.90 2.10 5.04
N ASP A 432 9.96 2.93 4.59
CA ASP A 432 8.97 3.55 5.47
C ASP A 432 7.96 2.51 5.96
N ALA A 433 7.46 1.62 5.10
CA ALA A 433 6.58 0.51 5.45
C ALA A 433 7.22 -0.45 6.47
N LEU A 434 8.53 -0.71 6.34
CA LEU A 434 9.29 -1.58 7.22
C LEU A 434 9.84 -0.88 8.48
N SER A 435 9.54 0.41 8.68
CA SER A 435 9.95 1.14 9.89
C SER A 435 9.31 0.57 11.16
N LYS A 436 8.14 -0.07 11.01
CA LYS A 436 7.42 -0.82 12.05
C LYS A 436 6.83 -2.08 11.42
N ILE A 437 7.33 -3.24 11.82
CA ILE A 437 6.83 -4.54 11.42
C ILE A 437 5.96 -5.15 12.53
N GLY A 438 5.08 -6.07 12.14
CA GLY A 438 4.11 -6.68 13.03
C GLY A 438 3.02 -5.73 13.51
N CYS A 439 2.24 -6.21 14.48
CA CYS A 439 1.03 -5.57 14.97
C CYS A 439 0.90 -5.79 16.49
N SER A 440 0.03 -5.02 17.16
CA SER A 440 -0.26 -5.16 18.59
C SER A 440 -1.73 -4.96 18.90
N GLY A 441 -2.30 -5.77 19.81
CA GLY A 441 -3.70 -5.64 20.21
C GLY A 441 -4.69 -6.01 19.11
N GLU A 442 -5.79 -5.25 18.98
CA GLU A 442 -6.83 -5.48 17.97
C GLU A 442 -6.36 -5.13 16.53
N GLU A 443 -5.25 -4.41 16.39
CA GLU A 443 -4.62 -4.09 15.08
C GLU A 443 -3.99 -5.33 14.40
N CYS A 444 -3.95 -6.48 15.10
CA CYS A 444 -3.40 -7.72 14.59
C CYS A 444 -4.37 -8.58 13.77
N ASP A 445 -5.63 -8.14 13.69
CA ASP A 445 -6.63 -8.69 12.81
C ASP A 445 -6.89 -7.71 11.65
N ALA A 446 -7.50 -8.20 10.57
CA ALA A 446 -7.97 -7.33 9.50
C ALA A 446 -9.10 -6.43 10.05
N GLY A 447 -8.81 -5.14 10.26
CA GLY A 447 -9.78 -4.16 10.72
C GLY A 447 -10.94 -3.97 9.74
N ASP A 448 -11.99 -3.27 10.18
CA ASP A 448 -13.23 -3.10 9.41
C ASP A 448 -13.02 -2.44 8.02
N ASP A 449 -11.99 -1.61 7.86
CA ASP A 449 -11.63 -0.94 6.62
C ASP A 449 -10.52 -1.63 5.80
N PHE A 450 -9.90 -2.70 6.35
CA PHE A 450 -8.77 -3.38 5.73
C PHE A 450 -9.11 -3.89 4.33
N ASP A 451 -10.23 -4.61 4.18
CA ASP A 451 -10.65 -5.16 2.89
C ASP A 451 -10.89 -4.05 1.86
N SER A 452 -11.47 -2.92 2.28
CA SER A 452 -11.71 -1.77 1.39
C SER A 452 -10.41 -1.15 0.91
N LYS A 453 -9.45 -0.95 1.81
CA LYS A 453 -8.12 -0.39 1.47
C LYS A 453 -7.31 -1.35 0.61
N ALA A 454 -7.30 -2.64 0.94
CA ALA A 454 -6.64 -3.68 0.15
C ALA A 454 -7.26 -3.81 -1.25
N ALA A 455 -8.58 -3.74 -1.38
CA ALA A 455 -9.27 -3.73 -2.66
C ALA A 455 -8.96 -2.46 -3.48
N GLN A 456 -8.88 -1.29 -2.85
CA GLN A 456 -8.43 -0.06 -3.51
C GLN A 456 -7.01 -0.20 -4.05
N LYS A 457 -6.09 -0.74 -3.23
CA LYS A 457 -4.71 -0.98 -3.66
C LYS A 457 -4.62 -1.98 -4.82
N LEU A 458 -5.41 -3.05 -4.79
CA LEU A 458 -5.52 -3.98 -5.91
C LEU A 458 -6.03 -3.29 -7.17
N ASN A 459 -7.02 -2.40 -7.05
CA ASN A 459 -7.54 -1.65 -8.18
C ASN A 459 -6.49 -0.73 -8.81
N GLU A 460 -5.69 -0.04 -7.99
CA GLU A 460 -4.53 0.73 -8.46
C GLU A 460 -3.57 -0.15 -9.26
N LYS A 461 -3.23 -1.36 -8.75
CA LYS A 461 -2.38 -2.32 -9.47
C LYS A 461 -2.99 -2.87 -10.76
N VAL A 462 -4.31 -3.05 -10.83
CA VAL A 462 -5.01 -3.41 -12.07
C VAL A 462 -4.90 -2.28 -13.10
N ILE A 463 -5.06 -1.02 -12.66
CA ILE A 463 -4.96 0.15 -13.54
C ILE A 463 -3.54 0.31 -14.08
N GLU A 464 -2.51 0.19 -13.22
CA GLU A 464 -1.10 0.19 -13.62
C GLU A 464 -0.84 -0.87 -14.70
N ALA A 465 -1.25 -2.13 -14.46
CA ALA A 465 -1.04 -3.22 -15.41
C ALA A 465 -1.81 -3.03 -16.73
N GLN A 466 -3.00 -2.40 -16.68
CA GLN A 466 -3.75 -2.05 -17.87
C GLN A 466 -3.03 -0.98 -18.69
N ALA A 467 -2.46 0.04 -18.03
CA ALA A 467 -1.69 1.08 -18.71
C ALA A 467 -0.43 0.50 -19.38
N ASP A 468 0.30 -0.38 -18.67
CA ASP A 468 1.45 -1.11 -19.23
C ASP A 468 1.07 -1.92 -20.47
N LEU A 469 -0.07 -2.61 -20.42
CA LEU A 469 -0.60 -3.38 -21.54
C LEU A 469 -0.98 -2.46 -22.72
N ASP A 470 -1.76 -1.41 -22.46
CA ASP A 470 -2.24 -0.47 -23.48
C ASP A 470 -1.09 0.23 -24.21
N ALA A 471 0.03 0.46 -23.52
CA ALA A 471 1.24 1.06 -24.10
C ALA A 471 1.87 0.21 -25.22
N VAL A 472 1.70 -1.12 -25.19
CA VAL A 472 2.31 -2.04 -26.17
C VAL A 472 1.32 -2.69 -27.13
N MET A 473 0.03 -2.81 -26.77
CA MET A 473 -0.99 -3.51 -27.59
C MET A 473 -1.04 -3.05 -29.04
N ALA A 474 -1.21 -1.73 -29.27
CA ALA A 474 -1.31 -1.19 -30.62
C ALA A 474 -0.02 -1.37 -31.44
N LEU A 475 1.12 -1.44 -30.76
CA LEU A 475 2.42 -1.67 -31.39
C LEU A 475 2.59 -3.14 -31.80
N ILE A 476 2.08 -4.08 -31.00
CA ILE A 476 2.06 -5.51 -31.32
C ILE A 476 1.17 -5.78 -32.53
N ASP A 477 -0.04 -5.21 -32.58
CA ASP A 477 -0.94 -5.30 -33.74
C ASP A 477 -0.26 -4.82 -35.03
N THR A 478 0.45 -3.68 -34.94
CA THR A 478 1.20 -3.12 -36.08
C THR A 478 2.33 -4.04 -36.52
N ALA A 479 3.04 -4.66 -35.58
CA ALA A 479 4.12 -5.60 -35.87
C ALA A 479 3.60 -6.91 -36.49
N GLN A 480 2.47 -7.44 -36.02
CA GLN A 480 1.81 -8.61 -36.62
C GLN A 480 1.34 -8.33 -38.04
N ALA A 481 0.77 -7.14 -38.30
CA ALA A 481 0.42 -6.72 -39.66
C ALA A 481 1.66 -6.63 -40.56
N SER A 482 2.78 -6.12 -40.04
CA SER A 482 4.05 -6.05 -40.78
C SER A 482 4.60 -7.44 -41.13
N LEU A 483 4.50 -8.42 -40.21
CA LEU A 483 4.86 -9.81 -40.49
C LEU A 483 3.93 -10.43 -41.55
N ALA A 484 2.64 -10.15 -41.49
CA ALA A 484 1.68 -10.62 -42.50
C ALA A 484 2.00 -10.07 -43.90
N ASP A 485 2.31 -8.78 -44.01
CA ASP A 485 2.71 -8.13 -45.27
C ASP A 485 4.01 -8.74 -45.84
N VAL A 486 5.00 -9.01 -44.98
CA VAL A 486 6.25 -9.70 -45.37
C VAL A 486 5.96 -11.12 -45.86
N THR A 487 5.10 -11.86 -45.16
CA THR A 487 4.70 -13.22 -45.53
C THR A 487 4.00 -13.22 -46.90
N GLU A 488 3.09 -12.27 -47.14
CA GLU A 488 2.40 -12.12 -48.43
C GLU A 488 3.38 -11.82 -49.57
N LEU A 489 4.38 -10.97 -49.32
CA LEU A 489 5.45 -10.70 -50.29
C LEU A 489 6.25 -11.96 -50.62
N GLY A 490 6.57 -12.79 -49.63
CA GLY A 490 7.24 -14.07 -49.83
C GLY A 490 6.38 -15.07 -50.61
N ASP A 491 5.07 -15.10 -50.33
CA ASP A 491 4.10 -16.02 -50.95
C ASP A 491 3.71 -15.62 -52.38
N ALA A 492 3.92 -14.36 -52.76
CA ALA A 492 3.73 -13.87 -54.13
C ALA A 492 4.73 -14.45 -55.15
N GLY A 493 5.78 -15.15 -54.68
CA GLY A 493 6.78 -15.83 -55.50
C GLY A 493 8.17 -15.17 -55.44
N LEU A 494 9.21 -16.00 -55.43
CA LEU A 494 10.62 -15.61 -55.22
C LEU A 494 11.52 -16.03 -56.41
N GLU A 495 10.99 -16.03 -57.63
CA GLU A 495 11.71 -16.53 -58.82
C GLU A 495 12.59 -15.50 -59.52
N THR A 496 12.43 -14.21 -59.21
CA THR A 496 13.17 -13.11 -59.88
C THR A 496 14.00 -12.29 -58.89
N ASN A 497 15.06 -11.66 -59.39
CA ASN A 497 15.94 -10.81 -58.58
C ASN A 497 15.16 -9.66 -57.91
N GLU A 498 14.22 -9.05 -58.62
CA GLU A 498 13.41 -7.93 -58.10
C GLU A 498 12.50 -8.37 -56.94
N GLN A 499 11.88 -9.55 -57.06
CA GLN A 499 11.07 -10.14 -55.98
C GLN A 499 11.93 -10.45 -54.75
N VAL A 500 13.07 -11.13 -54.94
CA VAL A 500 13.96 -11.50 -53.83
C VAL A 500 14.53 -10.28 -53.13
N ILE A 501 14.94 -9.24 -53.88
CA ILE A 501 15.46 -8.00 -53.29
C ILE A 501 14.39 -7.27 -52.48
N ALA A 502 13.16 -7.14 -53.01
CA ALA A 502 12.06 -6.49 -52.31
C ALA A 502 11.66 -7.23 -51.02
N TYR A 503 11.49 -8.55 -51.11
CA TYR A 503 11.17 -9.41 -49.97
C TYR A 503 12.27 -9.37 -48.91
N SER A 504 13.54 -9.55 -49.31
CA SER A 504 14.67 -9.54 -48.36
C SER A 504 14.85 -8.19 -47.67
N SER A 505 14.57 -7.08 -48.36
CA SER A 505 14.61 -5.75 -47.75
C SER A 505 13.50 -5.57 -46.71
N ALA A 506 12.29 -6.07 -46.99
CA ALA A 506 11.18 -6.03 -46.06
C ALA A 506 11.44 -6.91 -44.82
N VAL A 507 11.96 -8.12 -45.02
CA VAL A 507 12.41 -9.02 -43.94
C VAL A 507 13.51 -8.35 -43.10
N TYR A 508 14.49 -7.69 -43.73
CA TYR A 508 15.57 -7.00 -43.00
C TYR A 508 15.05 -5.87 -42.10
N LEU A 509 14.12 -5.05 -42.62
CA LEU A 509 13.50 -3.98 -41.83
C LEU A 509 12.70 -4.54 -40.65
N LEU A 510 11.92 -5.59 -40.87
CA LEU A 510 11.14 -6.23 -39.81
C LEU A 510 12.05 -6.89 -38.76
N ASN A 511 13.07 -7.62 -39.19
CA ASN A 511 14.05 -8.27 -38.31
C ASN A 511 14.83 -7.26 -37.46
N GLY A 512 15.05 -6.05 -37.98
CA GLY A 512 15.67 -4.95 -37.21
C GLY A 512 14.91 -4.55 -35.94
N ASN A 513 13.65 -4.96 -35.77
CA ASN A 513 12.84 -4.68 -34.59
C ASN A 513 12.77 -5.86 -33.59
N VAL A 514 13.43 -7.00 -33.84
CA VAL A 514 13.34 -8.19 -32.97
C VAL A 514 13.84 -7.92 -31.55
N ASP A 515 14.87 -7.09 -31.38
CA ASP A 515 15.35 -6.68 -30.05
C ASP A 515 14.24 -5.95 -29.27
N THR A 516 13.51 -5.06 -29.93
CA THR A 516 12.34 -4.36 -29.35
C THR A 516 11.24 -5.34 -28.97
N TYR A 517 10.91 -6.30 -29.85
CA TYR A 517 9.89 -7.32 -29.56
C TYR A 517 10.31 -8.24 -28.41
N THR A 518 11.60 -8.53 -28.28
CA THR A 518 12.16 -9.29 -27.16
C THR A 518 12.02 -8.52 -25.84
N VAL A 519 12.17 -7.20 -25.86
CA VAL A 519 11.88 -6.35 -24.69
C VAL A 519 10.39 -6.43 -24.32
N TRP A 520 9.47 -6.30 -25.28
CA TRP A 520 8.03 -6.45 -25.02
C TRP A 520 7.68 -7.82 -24.48
N GLN A 521 8.28 -8.89 -25.01
CA GLN A 521 8.09 -10.26 -24.53
C GLN A 521 8.44 -10.34 -23.04
N LYS A 522 9.57 -9.76 -22.62
CA LYS A 522 10.01 -9.74 -21.21
C LYS A 522 9.08 -8.90 -20.34
N GLN A 523 8.68 -7.72 -20.79
CA GLN A 523 7.74 -6.84 -20.09
C GLN A 523 6.40 -7.54 -19.86
N LEU A 524 5.77 -8.05 -20.92
CA LEU A 524 4.50 -8.77 -20.84
C LEU A 524 4.60 -10.04 -19.99
N LYS A 525 5.74 -10.74 -20.01
CA LYS A 525 5.97 -11.88 -19.12
C LYS A 525 5.93 -11.46 -17.65
N SER A 526 6.53 -10.33 -17.31
CA SER A 526 6.51 -9.76 -15.96
C SER A 526 5.09 -9.36 -15.55
N VAL A 527 4.38 -8.60 -16.40
CA VAL A 527 2.98 -8.19 -16.13
C VAL A 527 2.07 -9.41 -16.00
N LYS A 528 2.24 -10.43 -16.86
CA LYS A 528 1.49 -11.70 -16.80
C LYS A 528 1.64 -12.39 -15.44
N SER A 529 2.86 -12.40 -14.90
CA SER A 529 3.16 -12.96 -13.58
C SER A 529 2.44 -12.18 -12.47
N LYS A 530 2.55 -10.84 -12.47
CA LYS A 530 1.88 -9.95 -11.50
C LYS A 530 0.36 -10.11 -11.52
N MET A 531 -0.23 -10.10 -12.72
CA MET A 531 -1.68 -10.18 -12.91
C MET A 531 -2.29 -11.50 -12.45
N ASN A 532 -1.53 -12.60 -12.43
CA ASN A 532 -2.01 -13.86 -11.85
C ASN A 532 -2.28 -13.72 -10.34
N GLY A 533 -1.40 -13.04 -9.60
CA GLY A 533 -1.59 -12.75 -8.17
C GLY A 533 -2.75 -11.78 -7.93
N ILE A 534 -2.76 -10.66 -8.66
CA ILE A 534 -3.79 -9.62 -8.57
C ILE A 534 -5.19 -10.18 -8.85
N ALA A 535 -5.37 -10.93 -9.95
CA ALA A 535 -6.66 -11.52 -10.30
C ALA A 535 -7.12 -12.56 -9.28
N LYS A 536 -6.19 -13.33 -8.69
CA LYS A 536 -6.52 -14.30 -7.64
C LYS A 536 -6.94 -13.59 -6.34
N ALA A 537 -6.23 -12.53 -5.95
CA ALA A 537 -6.57 -11.71 -4.79
C ALA A 537 -7.95 -11.04 -4.96
N ALA A 538 -8.19 -10.41 -6.11
CA ALA A 538 -9.47 -9.79 -6.42
C ALA A 538 -10.63 -10.81 -6.39
N ALA A 539 -10.43 -12.01 -6.93
CA ALA A 539 -11.42 -13.08 -6.88
C ALA A 539 -11.70 -13.55 -5.44
N ALA A 540 -10.68 -13.63 -4.58
CA ALA A 540 -10.85 -13.96 -3.17
C ALA A 540 -11.66 -12.88 -2.42
N PHE A 541 -11.40 -11.61 -2.69
CA PHE A 541 -12.22 -10.51 -2.16
C PHE A 541 -13.67 -10.58 -2.65
N ALA A 542 -13.90 -10.84 -3.93
CA ALA A 542 -15.26 -11.00 -4.48
C ALA A 542 -16.01 -12.20 -3.87
N ALA A 543 -15.30 -13.28 -3.54
CA ALA A 543 -15.89 -14.43 -2.84
C ALA A 543 -16.29 -14.10 -1.39
N LYS A 544 -15.56 -13.20 -0.72
CA LYS A 544 -15.86 -12.72 0.63
C LYS A 544 -17.01 -11.70 0.63
N ASN A 545 -16.99 -10.75 -0.31
CA ASN A 545 -18.03 -9.74 -0.50
C ASN A 545 -18.26 -9.46 -2.00
N SER A 546 -19.51 -9.60 -2.44
CA SER A 546 -19.92 -9.33 -3.82
C SER A 546 -19.69 -7.90 -4.31
N ASP A 547 -19.49 -6.93 -3.40
CA ASP A 547 -19.16 -5.54 -3.76
C ASP A 547 -17.85 -5.45 -4.57
N TYR A 548 -16.94 -6.41 -4.40
CA TYR A 548 -15.66 -6.48 -5.12
C TYR A 548 -15.72 -7.28 -6.44
N GLN A 549 -16.91 -7.72 -6.88
CA GLN A 549 -17.04 -8.52 -8.11
C GLN A 549 -16.54 -7.77 -9.35
N GLN A 550 -16.77 -6.45 -9.42
CA GLN A 550 -16.30 -5.64 -10.54
C GLN A 550 -14.76 -5.62 -10.63
N LEU A 551 -14.08 -5.50 -9.48
CA LEU A 551 -12.62 -5.56 -9.42
C LEU A 551 -12.10 -6.93 -9.86
N ALA A 552 -12.75 -8.02 -9.43
CA ALA A 552 -12.39 -9.37 -9.86
C ALA A 552 -12.56 -9.58 -11.37
N ASP A 553 -13.67 -9.12 -11.94
CA ASP A 553 -13.96 -9.23 -13.37
C ASP A 553 -12.94 -8.41 -14.20
N GLN A 554 -12.62 -7.19 -13.75
CA GLN A 554 -11.60 -6.34 -14.37
C GLN A 554 -10.22 -6.99 -14.32
N ALA A 555 -9.76 -7.41 -13.13
CA ALA A 555 -8.44 -8.04 -12.97
C ALA A 555 -8.30 -9.31 -13.82
N ALA A 556 -9.35 -10.15 -13.90
CA ALA A 556 -9.36 -11.32 -14.77
C ALA A 556 -9.27 -10.95 -16.25
N SER A 557 -10.01 -9.91 -16.69
CA SER A 557 -9.94 -9.41 -18.06
C SER A 557 -8.55 -8.92 -18.45
N VAL A 558 -7.90 -8.13 -17.58
CA VAL A 558 -6.54 -7.63 -17.83
C VAL A 558 -5.54 -8.79 -17.87
N ARG A 559 -5.62 -9.73 -16.92
CA ARG A 559 -4.77 -10.93 -16.90
C ARG A 559 -4.84 -11.71 -18.22
N ASP A 560 -6.06 -11.95 -18.71
CA ASP A 560 -6.28 -12.72 -19.93
C ASP A 560 -5.76 -11.99 -21.17
N ALA A 561 -5.94 -10.66 -21.22
CA ALA A 561 -5.41 -9.82 -22.29
C ALA A 561 -3.87 -9.80 -22.31
N VAL A 562 -3.23 -9.63 -21.15
CA VAL A 562 -1.76 -9.69 -21.05
C VAL A 562 -1.23 -11.06 -21.47
N ALA A 563 -1.90 -12.15 -21.05
CA ALA A 563 -1.49 -13.50 -21.44
C ALA A 563 -1.60 -13.72 -22.95
N GLN A 564 -2.65 -13.21 -23.58
CA GLN A 564 -2.84 -13.25 -25.03
C GLN A 564 -1.75 -12.46 -25.77
N GLU A 565 -1.45 -11.24 -25.34
CA GLU A 565 -0.44 -10.42 -25.99
C GLU A 565 0.98 -10.97 -25.82
N TYR A 566 1.28 -11.59 -24.67
CA TYR A 566 2.54 -12.31 -24.50
C TYR A 566 2.70 -13.43 -25.56
N ASP A 567 1.66 -14.24 -25.76
CA ASP A 567 1.68 -15.33 -26.74
C ASP A 567 1.75 -14.79 -28.19
N ASN A 568 1.11 -13.65 -28.47
CA ASN A 568 1.21 -12.94 -29.74
C ASN A 568 2.66 -12.52 -30.05
N VAL A 569 3.38 -11.95 -29.07
CA VAL A 569 4.78 -11.52 -29.25
C VAL A 569 5.72 -12.72 -29.43
N VAL A 570 5.52 -13.80 -28.66
CA VAL A 570 6.29 -15.05 -28.84
C VAL A 570 6.12 -15.56 -30.28
N SER A 571 4.88 -15.59 -30.78
CA SER A 571 4.58 -16.04 -32.13
C SER A 571 5.13 -15.11 -33.21
N LEU A 572 5.10 -13.79 -32.97
CA LEU A 572 5.67 -12.77 -33.84
C LEU A 572 7.18 -13.00 -34.03
N ILE A 573 7.94 -13.16 -32.94
CA ILE A 573 9.39 -13.37 -33.00
C ILE A 573 9.72 -14.64 -33.80
N ALA A 574 9.06 -15.77 -33.47
CA ALA A 574 9.28 -17.03 -34.19
C ALA A 574 8.90 -16.95 -35.68
N GLY A 575 7.85 -16.18 -36.02
CA GLY A 575 7.45 -15.93 -37.40
C GLY A 575 8.49 -15.12 -38.19
N ILE A 576 9.07 -14.09 -37.56
CA ILE A 576 10.15 -13.28 -38.18
C ILE A 576 11.39 -14.15 -38.44
N GLU A 577 11.80 -14.98 -37.47
CA GLU A 577 12.94 -15.90 -37.64
C GLU A 577 12.75 -16.85 -38.83
N ALA A 578 11.52 -17.36 -39.02
CA ALA A 578 11.20 -18.22 -40.17
C ALA A 578 11.34 -17.47 -41.51
N GLU A 579 10.87 -16.23 -41.59
CA GLU A 579 10.97 -15.41 -42.80
C GLU A 579 12.42 -14.95 -43.09
N VAL A 580 13.26 -14.75 -42.07
CA VAL A 580 14.71 -14.51 -42.23
C VAL A 580 15.39 -15.71 -42.91
N VAL A 581 15.13 -16.93 -42.43
CA VAL A 581 15.67 -18.15 -43.05
C VAL A 581 15.21 -18.26 -44.51
N ARG A 582 13.93 -18.02 -44.77
CA ARG A 582 13.35 -18.07 -46.13
C ARG A 582 13.98 -17.03 -47.06
N ALA A 583 14.24 -15.81 -46.58
CA ALA A 583 14.93 -14.78 -47.35
C ALA A 583 16.37 -15.17 -47.68
N ASP A 584 17.16 -15.61 -46.70
CA ASP A 584 18.56 -16.01 -46.89
C ASP A 584 18.71 -17.15 -47.92
N GLU A 585 17.80 -18.13 -47.89
CA GLU A 585 17.74 -19.20 -48.87
C GLU A 585 17.45 -18.67 -50.30
N ALA A 586 16.52 -17.73 -50.43
CA ALA A 586 16.17 -17.11 -51.72
C ALA A 586 17.31 -16.25 -52.29
N VAL A 587 18.00 -15.47 -51.44
CA VAL A 587 19.17 -14.67 -51.82
C VAL A 587 20.30 -15.56 -52.32
N SER A 588 20.61 -16.63 -51.57
CA SER A 588 21.66 -17.58 -51.91
C SER A 588 21.36 -18.34 -53.22
N ALA A 589 20.09 -18.67 -53.47
CA ALA A 589 19.67 -19.39 -54.68
C ALA A 589 19.91 -18.58 -55.96
N LEU A 590 19.84 -17.25 -55.88
CA LEU A 590 20.04 -16.35 -57.03
C LEU A 590 21.41 -15.64 -57.03
N GLY A 591 22.20 -15.74 -55.95
CA GLY A 591 23.52 -15.11 -55.82
C GLY A 591 23.43 -13.58 -55.78
N LEU A 592 22.53 -13.05 -54.95
CA LEU A 592 22.19 -11.61 -54.86
C LEU A 592 22.72 -10.95 -53.59
N GLU A 593 23.75 -11.50 -52.94
CA GLU A 593 24.21 -11.06 -51.62
C GLU A 593 24.62 -9.57 -51.65
N PHE A 594 25.30 -9.12 -52.71
CA PHE A 594 25.72 -7.72 -52.83
C PHE A 594 24.51 -6.79 -53.06
N GLU A 595 23.65 -7.13 -54.02
CA GLU A 595 22.48 -6.34 -54.40
C GLU A 595 21.49 -6.20 -53.24
N VAL A 596 21.27 -7.27 -52.47
CA VAL A 596 20.41 -7.24 -51.27
C VAL A 596 21.06 -6.42 -50.16
N THR A 597 22.36 -6.56 -49.89
CA THR A 597 23.02 -5.74 -48.87
C THR A 597 22.91 -4.24 -49.20
N LYS A 598 23.06 -3.87 -50.49
CA LYS A 598 22.86 -2.50 -50.97
C LYS A 598 21.41 -2.04 -50.80
N ALA A 599 20.44 -2.87 -51.17
CA ALA A 599 19.02 -2.56 -51.04
C ALA A 599 18.59 -2.37 -49.58
N ASN A 600 19.07 -3.23 -48.67
CA ASN A 600 18.83 -3.11 -47.23
C ASN A 600 19.35 -1.79 -46.67
N ALA A 601 20.55 -1.35 -47.08
CA ALA A 601 21.10 -0.06 -46.67
C ALA A 601 20.27 1.13 -47.17
N VAL A 602 19.76 1.08 -48.40
CA VAL A 602 18.85 2.10 -48.94
C VAL A 602 17.50 2.10 -48.22
N ALA A 603 16.93 0.93 -47.95
CA ALA A 603 15.65 0.79 -47.27
C ALA A 603 15.73 1.27 -45.82
N ALA A 604 16.78 0.87 -45.08
CA ALA A 604 17.00 1.28 -43.70
C ALA A 604 17.25 2.79 -43.57
N ALA A 605 17.98 3.41 -44.50
CA ALA A 605 18.17 4.85 -44.54
C ALA A 605 16.85 5.62 -44.80
N ALA A 606 15.95 5.08 -45.63
CA ALA A 606 14.64 5.67 -45.85
C ALA A 606 13.75 5.58 -44.59
N ALA A 607 13.75 4.43 -43.92
CA ALA A 607 13.01 4.22 -42.68
C ALA A 607 13.51 5.12 -41.54
N ALA A 608 14.83 5.31 -41.42
CA ALA A 608 15.42 6.22 -40.42
C ALA A 608 14.98 7.68 -40.63
N LEU A 609 14.99 8.15 -41.88
CA LEU A 609 14.53 9.50 -42.22
C LEU A 609 13.04 9.73 -41.92
N GLU A 610 12.20 8.73 -42.21
CA GLU A 610 10.78 8.77 -41.88
C GLU A 610 10.57 8.86 -40.37
N ALA A 611 11.22 7.99 -39.59
CA ALA A 611 11.15 8.00 -38.14
C ALA A 611 11.67 9.32 -37.53
N ALA A 612 12.77 9.87 -38.06
CA ALA A 612 13.30 11.17 -37.64
C ALA A 612 12.32 12.32 -37.88
N THR A 613 11.58 12.28 -39.00
CA THR A 613 10.55 13.28 -39.33
C THR A 613 9.35 13.19 -38.37
N VAL A 614 8.94 11.97 -38.02
CA VAL A 614 7.86 11.73 -37.04
C VAL A 614 8.29 12.22 -35.65
N ALA A 615 9.50 11.90 -35.19
CA ALA A 615 10.04 12.35 -33.91
C ALA A 615 10.12 13.89 -33.82
N MET A 616 10.62 14.55 -34.88
CA MET A 616 10.65 16.01 -34.95
C MET A 616 9.25 16.65 -34.85
N THR A 617 8.24 16.00 -35.44
CA THR A 617 6.85 16.48 -35.38
C THR A 617 6.28 16.35 -33.96
N ALA A 618 6.57 15.25 -33.27
CA ALA A 618 6.16 15.04 -31.88
C ALA A 618 6.85 16.05 -30.93
N ASP A 619 8.16 16.28 -31.08
CA ASP A 619 8.90 17.29 -30.31
C ASP A 619 8.35 18.72 -30.53
N THR A 620 7.90 19.03 -31.75
CA THR A 620 7.22 20.31 -32.04
C THR A 620 5.87 20.43 -31.31
N THR A 621 5.11 19.33 -31.23
CA THR A 621 3.85 19.28 -30.48
C THR A 621 4.10 19.45 -28.98
N LEU A 622 5.12 18.77 -28.45
CA LEU A 622 5.57 18.93 -27.06
C LEU A 622 5.95 20.37 -26.74
N ALA A 623 6.78 20.99 -27.57
CA ALA A 623 7.18 22.39 -27.40
C ALA A 623 5.97 23.33 -27.39
N THR A 624 4.90 23.02 -28.13
CA THR A 624 3.66 23.79 -28.12
C THR A 624 2.87 23.60 -26.82
N ALA A 625 2.76 22.36 -26.31
CA ALA A 625 2.09 22.07 -25.05
C ALA A 625 2.81 22.74 -23.86
N MET A 626 4.15 22.74 -23.87
CA MET A 626 4.96 23.36 -22.83
C MET A 626 4.79 24.89 -22.73
N ILE A 627 4.38 25.58 -23.80
CA ILE A 627 4.01 27.00 -23.72
C ILE A 627 2.83 27.22 -22.78
N ALA A 628 1.86 26.30 -22.75
CA ALA A 628 0.72 26.38 -21.83
C ALA A 628 1.13 26.10 -20.39
N VAL A 629 2.04 25.13 -20.17
CA VAL A 629 2.65 24.85 -18.85
C VAL A 629 3.40 26.07 -18.32
N GLU A 630 4.24 26.72 -19.15
CA GLU A 630 4.99 27.92 -18.76
C GLU A 630 4.09 29.13 -18.47
N ALA A 631 2.92 29.19 -19.09
CA ALA A 631 1.94 30.26 -18.90
C ALA A 631 0.91 29.97 -17.79
N ALA A 632 0.94 28.77 -17.20
CA ALA A 632 -0.05 28.33 -16.24
C ALA A 632 -0.02 29.17 -14.95
N ASP A 633 -1.21 29.44 -14.43
CA ASP A 633 -1.41 30.16 -13.18
C ASP A 633 -2.31 29.33 -12.28
N VAL A 634 -2.05 29.37 -10.98
CA VAL A 634 -2.79 28.62 -9.95
C VAL A 634 -3.32 29.55 -8.86
N SER A 635 -3.52 30.83 -9.20
CA SER A 635 -3.97 31.87 -8.26
C SER A 635 -5.44 31.74 -7.83
N ASN A 636 -6.27 31.00 -8.57
CA ASN A 636 -7.66 30.75 -8.25
C ASN A 636 -8.14 29.41 -8.83
N LEU A 637 -9.37 28.99 -8.50
CA LEU A 637 -9.90 27.69 -8.89
C LEU A 637 -10.00 27.51 -10.42
N GLU A 638 -10.41 28.54 -11.15
CA GLU A 638 -10.55 28.47 -12.62
C GLU A 638 -9.18 28.34 -13.29
N SER A 639 -8.20 29.16 -12.88
CA SER A 639 -6.84 29.08 -13.42
C SER A 639 -6.13 27.79 -13.02
N ALA A 640 -6.30 27.31 -11.79
CA ALA A 640 -5.75 26.03 -11.34
C ALA A 640 -6.34 24.83 -12.10
N THR A 641 -7.64 24.85 -12.41
CA THR A 641 -8.26 23.81 -13.24
C THR A 641 -7.71 23.83 -14.67
N ALA A 642 -7.55 25.02 -15.26
CA ALA A 642 -6.94 25.16 -16.59
C ALA A 642 -5.45 24.74 -16.59
N ALA A 643 -4.72 25.01 -15.50
CA ALA A 643 -3.33 24.57 -15.32
C ALA A 643 -3.22 23.04 -15.23
N LEU A 644 -4.17 22.38 -14.57
CA LEU A 644 -4.27 20.92 -14.53
C LEU A 644 -4.45 20.33 -15.94
N GLU A 645 -5.40 20.85 -16.72
CA GLU A 645 -5.63 20.42 -18.11
C GLU A 645 -4.40 20.65 -19.00
N ALA A 646 -3.69 21.77 -18.81
CA ALA A 646 -2.46 22.07 -19.53
C ALA A 646 -1.33 21.08 -19.18
N ALA A 647 -1.18 20.72 -17.90
CA ALA A 647 -0.23 19.72 -17.44
C ALA A 647 -0.53 18.33 -18.05
N GLU A 648 -1.79 17.89 -18.03
CA GLU A 648 -2.19 16.60 -18.62
C GLU A 648 -1.90 16.52 -20.12
N GLN A 649 -2.18 17.59 -20.88
CA GLN A 649 -1.86 17.66 -22.30
C GLN A 649 -0.35 17.61 -22.57
N ALA A 650 0.45 18.29 -21.74
CA ALA A 650 1.91 18.26 -21.85
C ALA A 650 2.49 16.89 -21.50
N ILE A 651 1.97 16.21 -20.47
CA ILE A 651 2.35 14.82 -20.12
C ILE A 651 2.08 13.88 -21.29
N ALA A 652 0.90 13.97 -21.92
CA ALA A 652 0.56 13.15 -23.08
C ALA A 652 1.49 13.44 -24.27
N ALA A 653 1.79 14.72 -24.54
CA ALA A 653 2.69 15.11 -25.62
C ALA A 653 4.16 14.69 -25.36
N ALA A 654 4.62 14.76 -24.11
CA ALA A 654 5.96 14.33 -23.71
C ALA A 654 6.12 12.83 -23.92
N THR A 655 5.12 12.05 -23.47
CA THR A 655 5.10 10.59 -23.64
C THR A 655 5.13 10.18 -25.13
N ASP A 656 4.32 10.83 -25.99
CA ASP A 656 4.37 10.57 -27.43
C ASP A 656 5.73 10.94 -28.04
N SER A 657 6.30 12.10 -27.67
CA SER A 657 7.63 12.53 -28.14
C SER A 657 8.73 11.53 -27.77
N GLN A 658 8.73 11.05 -26.52
CA GLN A 658 9.68 10.05 -26.04
C GLN A 658 9.58 8.73 -26.85
N MET A 659 8.36 8.26 -27.09
CA MET A 659 8.11 7.06 -27.90
C MET A 659 8.61 7.22 -29.34
N LYS A 660 8.32 8.36 -29.99
CA LYS A 660 8.78 8.61 -31.38
C LYS A 660 10.30 8.81 -31.46
N ALA A 661 10.91 9.42 -30.46
CA ALA A 661 12.36 9.55 -30.35
C ALA A 661 13.03 8.16 -30.25
N ALA A 662 12.52 7.27 -29.40
CA ALA A 662 13.03 5.90 -29.25
C ALA A 662 12.91 5.09 -30.57
N ALA A 663 11.80 5.23 -31.29
CA ALA A 663 11.64 4.62 -32.61
C ALA A 663 12.65 5.16 -33.64
N SER A 664 12.92 6.47 -33.63
CA SER A 664 13.92 7.10 -34.50
C SER A 664 15.35 6.65 -34.18
N ILE A 665 15.69 6.48 -32.89
CA ILE A 665 16.98 5.91 -32.47
C ILE A 665 17.16 4.49 -33.05
N SER A 666 16.13 3.65 -32.88
CA SER A 666 16.16 2.26 -33.35
C SER A 666 16.34 2.16 -34.87
N ALA A 667 15.55 2.93 -35.64
CA ALA A 667 15.67 2.97 -37.10
C ALA A 667 17.04 3.49 -37.58
N SER A 668 17.61 4.48 -36.89
CA SER A 668 18.93 5.04 -37.23
C SER A 668 20.08 4.09 -36.91
N ASN A 669 19.97 3.30 -35.84
CA ASN A 669 20.92 2.21 -35.54
C ASN A 669 20.86 1.13 -36.63
N LEU A 670 19.66 0.71 -37.03
CA LEU A 670 19.48 -0.27 -38.12
C LEU A 670 20.07 0.24 -39.44
N SER A 671 19.89 1.53 -39.75
CA SER A 671 20.50 2.21 -40.90
C SER A 671 22.04 2.20 -40.82
N THR A 672 22.60 2.43 -39.64
CA THR A 672 24.06 2.38 -39.39
C THR A 672 24.63 0.97 -39.64
N ASP A 673 23.95 -0.05 -39.14
CA ASP A 673 24.36 -1.45 -39.32
C ASP A 673 24.28 -1.87 -40.80
N ALA A 674 23.20 -1.50 -41.47
CA ALA A 674 22.99 -1.78 -42.90
C ALA A 674 24.04 -1.09 -43.78
N ALA A 675 24.31 0.20 -43.55
CA ALA A 675 25.32 0.95 -44.28
C ALA A 675 26.74 0.42 -44.02
N THR A 676 27.03 -0.01 -42.80
CA THR A 676 28.31 -0.66 -42.44
C THR A 676 28.48 -2.00 -43.17
N ALA A 677 27.44 -2.83 -43.20
CA ALA A 677 27.43 -4.09 -43.93
C ALA A 677 27.63 -3.86 -45.44
N PHE A 678 26.92 -2.89 -46.02
CA PHE A 678 27.05 -2.52 -47.42
C PHE A 678 28.46 -2.02 -47.77
N LYS A 679 29.03 -1.13 -46.95
CA LYS A 679 30.41 -0.64 -47.13
C LYS A 679 31.44 -1.77 -47.13
N LYS A 680 31.24 -2.80 -46.32
CA LYS A 680 32.15 -3.96 -46.22
C LYS A 680 32.17 -4.81 -47.48
N VAL A 681 31.05 -4.91 -48.19
CA VAL A 681 30.94 -5.69 -49.44
C VAL A 681 31.17 -4.84 -50.70
N ALA A 682 31.09 -3.51 -50.60
CA ALA A 682 31.34 -2.58 -51.69
C ALA A 682 32.81 -2.55 -52.14
N THR A 683 33.02 -2.69 -53.45
CA THR A 683 34.35 -2.58 -54.08
C THR A 683 34.51 -1.34 -54.95
N GLU A 684 33.40 -0.74 -55.40
CA GLU A 684 33.40 0.47 -56.21
C GLU A 684 33.42 1.73 -55.34
N ALA A 685 34.15 2.76 -55.79
CA ALA A 685 34.31 4.00 -55.02
C ALA A 685 32.98 4.74 -54.81
N ASP A 686 32.07 4.69 -55.79
CA ASP A 686 30.77 5.35 -55.71
C ASP A 686 29.85 4.65 -54.69
N ASP A 687 29.91 3.32 -54.58
CA ASP A 687 29.16 2.54 -53.59
C ASP A 687 29.69 2.77 -52.16
N ILE A 688 31.02 2.82 -51.99
CA ILE A 688 31.63 3.16 -50.69
C ILE A 688 31.24 4.58 -50.26
N ALA A 689 31.26 5.55 -51.18
CA ALA A 689 30.86 6.91 -50.90
C ALA A 689 29.36 7.02 -50.55
N MET A 690 28.50 6.22 -51.18
CA MET A 690 27.08 6.15 -50.83
C MET A 690 26.88 5.62 -49.40
N ALA A 691 27.58 4.54 -49.03
CA ALA A 691 27.52 3.99 -47.68
C ALA A 691 28.04 4.99 -46.63
N ASP A 692 29.12 5.71 -46.92
CA ASP A 692 29.67 6.75 -46.05
C ASP A 692 28.68 7.91 -45.82
N ALA A 693 27.98 8.34 -46.88
CA ALA A 693 26.96 9.38 -46.76
C ALA A 693 25.76 8.92 -45.90
N GLN A 694 25.36 7.65 -46.00
CA GLN A 694 24.30 7.07 -45.17
C GLN A 694 24.71 7.01 -43.69
N LEU A 695 25.95 6.61 -43.40
CA LEU A 695 26.49 6.61 -42.03
C LEU A 695 26.51 8.03 -41.42
N GLU A 696 26.91 9.04 -42.19
CA GLU A 696 26.90 10.43 -41.73
C GLU A 696 25.48 10.93 -41.42
N THR A 697 24.51 10.56 -42.27
CA THR A 697 23.10 10.92 -42.10
C THR A 697 22.51 10.25 -40.85
N ALA A 698 22.69 8.93 -40.69
CA ALA A 698 22.19 8.19 -39.53
C ALA A 698 22.79 8.72 -38.21
N ALA A 699 24.07 9.10 -38.21
CA ALA A 699 24.71 9.70 -37.03
C ALA A 699 24.09 11.08 -36.65
N ALA A 700 23.69 11.88 -37.64
CA ALA A 700 23.01 13.16 -37.40
C ALA A 700 21.58 12.96 -36.88
N GLU A 701 20.87 11.95 -37.40
CA GLU A 701 19.52 11.57 -36.96
C GLU A 701 19.54 11.05 -35.52
N LEU A 702 20.48 10.14 -35.17
CA LEU A 702 20.67 9.65 -33.79
C LEU A 702 20.88 10.80 -32.80
N LYS A 703 21.70 11.79 -33.17
CA LYS A 703 21.96 12.94 -32.31
C LYS A 703 20.69 13.78 -32.09
N SER A 704 19.88 13.97 -33.13
CA SER A 704 18.61 14.71 -33.02
C SER A 704 17.60 13.93 -32.17
N ALA A 705 17.48 12.62 -32.39
CA ALA A 705 16.55 11.77 -31.66
C ALA A 705 16.88 11.69 -30.16
N ALA A 706 18.17 11.61 -29.79
CA ALA A 706 18.59 11.68 -28.39
C ALA A 706 18.22 13.03 -27.74
N MET A 707 18.39 14.14 -28.46
CA MET A 707 17.99 15.46 -27.98
C MET A 707 16.47 15.56 -27.77
N TYR A 708 15.66 14.95 -28.64
CA TYR A 708 14.20 14.92 -28.47
C TYR A 708 13.76 14.07 -27.26
N ALA A 709 14.47 12.98 -26.98
CA ALA A 709 14.24 12.18 -25.77
C ALA A 709 14.56 13.00 -24.51
N ASP A 710 15.72 13.66 -24.45
CA ASP A 710 16.11 14.52 -23.33
C ASP A 710 15.08 15.66 -23.10
N ASN A 711 14.62 16.31 -24.18
CA ASN A 711 13.57 17.34 -24.10
C ASN A 711 12.25 16.80 -23.53
N ALA A 712 11.87 15.58 -23.89
CA ALA A 712 10.65 14.94 -23.42
C ALA A 712 10.71 14.63 -21.92
N ASP A 713 11.85 14.12 -21.45
CA ASP A 713 12.07 13.82 -20.04
C ASP A 713 12.01 15.10 -19.18
N ASP A 714 12.69 16.17 -19.59
CA ASP A 714 12.67 17.47 -18.90
C ASP A 714 11.24 18.06 -18.86
N ALA A 715 10.50 17.95 -19.97
CA ALA A 715 9.13 18.44 -20.07
C ALA A 715 8.14 17.65 -19.19
N LEU A 716 8.31 16.32 -19.11
CA LEU A 716 7.49 15.46 -18.27
C LEU A 716 7.61 15.88 -16.79
N LEU A 717 8.83 16.08 -16.30
CA LEU A 717 9.08 16.52 -14.92
C LEU A 717 8.43 17.88 -14.63
N ALA A 718 8.55 18.84 -15.55
CA ALA A 718 7.95 20.16 -15.40
C ALA A 718 6.42 20.10 -15.40
N ALA A 719 5.83 19.30 -16.28
CA ALA A 719 4.39 19.12 -16.36
C ALA A 719 3.83 18.40 -15.12
N GLN A 720 4.52 17.38 -14.60
CA GLN A 720 4.14 16.67 -13.37
C GLN A 720 4.14 17.62 -12.16
N ALA A 721 5.17 18.47 -12.02
CA ALA A 721 5.23 19.45 -10.95
C ALA A 721 4.06 20.45 -11.00
N LEU A 722 3.63 20.85 -12.20
CA LEU A 722 2.45 21.70 -12.37
C LEU A 722 1.16 20.95 -12.02
N TYR A 723 1.04 19.68 -12.42
CA TYR A 723 -0.11 18.83 -12.09
C TYR A 723 -0.34 18.78 -10.57
N ASP A 724 0.70 18.44 -9.81
CA ASP A 724 0.63 18.34 -8.34
C ASP A 724 0.28 19.69 -7.70
N THR A 725 0.90 20.77 -8.19
CA THR A 725 0.64 22.14 -7.72
C THR A 725 -0.80 22.56 -7.99
N ALA A 726 -1.33 22.24 -9.18
CA ALA A 726 -2.69 22.56 -9.57
C ALA A 726 -3.72 21.76 -8.76
N MET A 727 -3.47 20.47 -8.53
CA MET A 727 -4.31 19.61 -7.68
C MET A 727 -4.41 20.12 -6.23
N ASP A 728 -3.28 20.44 -5.61
CA ASP A 728 -3.23 21.02 -4.26
C ASP A 728 -3.97 22.37 -4.21
N ALA A 729 -3.78 23.23 -5.22
CA ALA A 729 -4.48 24.50 -5.33
C ALA A 729 -6.00 24.32 -5.48
N ILE A 730 -6.47 23.40 -6.33
CA ILE A 730 -7.91 23.07 -6.49
C ILE A 730 -8.50 22.63 -5.15
N ALA A 731 -7.81 21.73 -4.43
CA ALA A 731 -8.28 21.26 -3.12
C ALA A 731 -8.36 22.41 -2.11
N LYS A 732 -7.35 23.30 -2.07
CA LYS A 732 -7.36 24.49 -1.21
C LYS A 732 -8.49 25.45 -1.56
N PHE A 733 -8.69 25.76 -2.84
CA PHE A 733 -9.78 26.65 -3.26
C PHE A 733 -11.16 26.04 -3.07
N THR A 734 -11.29 24.71 -3.09
CA THR A 734 -12.53 24.04 -2.70
C THR A 734 -12.88 24.33 -1.24
N VAL A 735 -11.91 24.17 -0.32
CA VAL A 735 -12.12 24.54 1.09
C VAL A 735 -12.37 26.03 1.26
N LEU A 736 -11.74 26.90 0.47
CA LEU A 736 -11.99 28.34 0.51
C LEU A 736 -13.47 28.70 0.24
N VAL A 737 -14.18 27.95 -0.61
CA VAL A 737 -15.61 28.16 -0.83
C VAL A 737 -16.39 27.94 0.47
N ASP A 738 -16.08 26.86 1.18
CA ASP A 738 -16.70 26.54 2.48
C ASP A 738 -16.29 27.54 3.56
N VAL A 739 -15.05 28.04 3.53
CA VAL A 739 -14.59 29.11 4.42
C VAL A 739 -15.38 30.39 4.19
N LYS A 740 -15.58 30.81 2.93
CA LYS A 740 -16.38 32.00 2.61
C LYS A 740 -17.84 31.83 3.09
N ALA A 741 -18.41 30.64 2.96
CA ALA A 741 -19.73 30.32 3.49
C ALA A 741 -19.77 30.31 5.03
N GLY A 742 -18.72 29.81 5.68
CA GLY A 742 -18.54 29.85 7.13
C GLY A 742 -18.44 31.30 7.64
N THR A 743 -17.70 32.16 6.95
CA THR A 743 -17.65 33.60 7.27
C THR A 743 -19.02 34.25 7.16
N GLU A 744 -19.77 34.00 6.09
CA GLU A 744 -21.14 34.50 5.94
C GLU A 744 -22.06 34.02 7.08
N THR A 745 -21.86 32.78 7.54
CA THR A 745 -22.60 32.22 8.68
C THR A 745 -22.24 32.94 9.98
N VAL A 746 -20.95 33.17 10.25
CA VAL A 746 -20.48 33.89 11.45
C VAL A 746 -20.95 35.34 11.47
N THR A 747 -20.96 36.04 10.33
CA THR A 747 -21.38 37.44 10.26
C THR A 747 -22.89 37.60 10.48
N GLN A 748 -23.67 36.56 10.19
CA GLN A 748 -25.11 36.49 10.46
C GLN A 748 -25.46 35.90 11.83
N ALA A 749 -24.53 35.18 12.47
CA ALA A 749 -24.73 34.58 13.79
C ALA A 749 -25.01 35.65 14.85
N THR A 750 -26.11 35.49 15.59
CA THR A 750 -26.50 36.42 16.65
C THR A 750 -26.42 35.71 18.00
N ILE A 751 -25.39 36.04 18.77
CA ILE A 751 -25.18 35.49 20.14
C ILE A 751 -26.23 36.05 21.10
N LEU A 752 -26.47 37.35 21.01
CA LEU A 752 -27.43 38.08 21.83
C LEU A 752 -27.90 39.33 21.08
N THR A 753 -29.21 39.51 20.91
CA THR A 753 -29.77 40.73 20.33
C THR A 753 -29.67 41.87 21.34
N LYS A 754 -29.65 43.14 20.87
CA LYS A 754 -29.72 44.33 21.74
C LYS A 754 -30.90 44.26 22.72
N SER A 755 -32.06 43.82 22.23
CA SER A 755 -33.29 43.63 23.01
C SER A 755 -33.11 42.55 24.08
N GLY A 756 -32.57 41.38 23.73
CA GLY A 756 -32.30 40.29 24.67
C GLY A 756 -31.24 40.65 25.71
N GLY A 757 -30.15 41.30 25.30
CA GLY A 757 -29.07 41.74 26.18
C GLY A 757 -29.50 42.86 27.12
N LYS A 758 -30.25 43.84 26.61
CA LYS A 758 -30.89 44.87 27.44
C LYS A 758 -31.86 44.26 28.43
N ALA A 759 -32.65 43.26 28.03
CA ALA A 759 -33.56 42.58 28.94
C ALA A 759 -32.83 41.88 30.08
N LEU A 760 -31.73 41.16 29.79
CA LEU A 760 -30.90 40.55 30.81
C LEU A 760 -30.29 41.59 31.75
N PHE A 761 -29.74 42.68 31.21
CA PHE A 761 -29.15 43.76 32.00
C PHE A 761 -30.18 44.46 32.89
N ASP A 762 -31.31 44.89 32.32
CA ASP A 762 -32.39 45.57 33.05
C ASP A 762 -32.91 44.68 34.20
N LYS A 763 -32.96 43.35 34.01
CA LYS A 763 -33.39 42.41 35.06
C LYS A 763 -32.29 42.15 36.10
N ALA A 764 -31.02 42.11 35.70
CA ALA A 764 -29.91 42.06 36.65
C ALA A 764 -29.89 43.31 37.56
N GLU A 765 -30.20 44.49 37.00
CA GLU A 765 -30.39 45.72 37.76
C GLU A 765 -31.56 45.60 38.75
N VAL A 766 -32.71 45.10 38.31
CA VAL A 766 -33.86 44.81 39.19
C VAL A 766 -33.47 43.86 40.33
N ILE A 767 -32.77 42.76 40.04
CA ILE A 767 -32.30 41.82 41.06
C ILE A 767 -31.39 42.53 42.06
N TYR A 768 -30.37 43.25 41.58
CA TYR A 768 -29.39 43.93 42.44
C TYR A 768 -30.03 44.98 43.34
N ASP A 769 -30.89 45.83 42.79
CA ASP A 769 -31.52 46.92 43.54
C ASP A 769 -32.56 46.40 44.53
N ILE A 770 -33.33 45.38 44.17
CA ILE A 770 -34.28 44.75 45.09
C ILE A 770 -33.52 43.98 46.18
N LEU A 771 -32.44 43.28 45.84
CA LEU A 771 -31.58 42.61 46.82
C LEU A 771 -30.99 43.62 47.81
N THR A 772 -30.50 44.77 47.32
CA THR A 772 -30.00 45.86 48.17
C THR A 772 -31.11 46.43 49.06
N GLU A 773 -32.30 46.65 48.51
CA GLU A 773 -33.48 47.09 49.27
C GLU A 773 -33.86 46.07 50.36
N ALA A 774 -33.86 44.78 50.03
CA ALA A 774 -34.16 43.69 50.95
C ALA A 774 -33.12 43.60 52.08
N TRP A 775 -31.84 43.73 51.75
CA TRP A 775 -30.72 43.71 52.71
C TRP A 775 -30.80 44.87 53.72
N ASP A 776 -31.32 46.02 53.31
CA ASP A 776 -31.53 47.20 54.16
C ASP A 776 -32.76 47.07 55.10
N LEU A 777 -33.68 46.15 54.83
CA LEU A 777 -34.95 46.02 55.55
C LEU A 777 -34.90 45.10 56.79
N GLY A 778 -33.98 44.13 56.83
CA GLY A 778 -33.78 43.23 57.97
C GLY A 778 -33.45 41.78 57.55
N ASP A 779 -33.58 40.85 58.51
CA ASP A 779 -33.15 39.45 58.33
C ASP A 779 -34.09 38.62 57.43
N GLU A 780 -35.39 38.92 57.40
CA GLU A 780 -36.39 38.22 56.58
C GLU A 780 -37.50 39.17 56.10
N ALA A 781 -38.01 38.93 54.90
CA ALA A 781 -39.15 39.64 54.30
C ALA A 781 -39.99 38.69 53.45
N ASP A 782 -41.32 38.75 53.57
CA ASP A 782 -42.25 37.91 52.78
C ASP A 782 -43.26 38.78 52.02
N ASN A 783 -43.35 38.54 50.71
CA ASN A 783 -44.33 39.13 49.80
C ASN A 783 -44.37 40.67 49.86
N VAL A 784 -43.19 41.28 49.84
CA VAL A 784 -42.99 42.73 49.94
C VAL A 784 -42.92 43.32 48.53
N GLN A 785 -43.72 44.36 48.27
CA GLN A 785 -43.65 45.12 47.03
C GLN A 785 -42.42 46.02 47.06
N SER A 786 -41.55 45.95 46.05
CA SER A 786 -40.36 46.79 45.99
C SER A 786 -40.73 48.28 45.90
N THR A 787 -40.00 49.10 46.64
CA THR A 787 -40.13 50.55 46.59
C THR A 787 -39.33 51.16 45.44
N ARG A 788 -38.31 50.45 44.94
CA ARG A 788 -37.52 50.82 43.76
C ARG A 788 -38.20 50.38 42.46
N PHE A 789 -38.82 49.20 42.45
CA PHE A 789 -39.50 48.61 41.29
C PHE A 789 -40.92 48.13 41.68
N PRO A 790 -41.93 49.01 41.70
CA PRO A 790 -43.27 48.71 42.24
C PRO A 790 -44.03 47.58 41.54
N GLU A 791 -43.65 47.23 40.32
CA GLU A 791 -44.20 46.12 39.55
C GLU A 791 -43.68 44.73 39.99
N TRP A 792 -42.68 44.70 40.87
CA TRP A 792 -42.09 43.48 41.43
C TRP A 792 -42.46 43.29 42.89
N THR A 793 -42.76 42.04 43.23
CA THR A 793 -42.90 41.57 44.61
C THR A 793 -41.77 40.61 44.92
N TYR A 794 -41.19 40.73 46.11
CA TYR A 794 -40.10 39.87 46.55
C TYR A 794 -40.34 39.24 47.91
N SER A 795 -39.76 38.07 48.10
CA SER A 795 -39.52 37.45 49.41
C SER A 795 -38.02 37.21 49.53
N PHE A 796 -37.44 37.50 50.69
CA PHE A 796 -36.01 37.41 50.95
C PHE A 796 -35.75 36.85 52.35
N ASP A 797 -34.80 35.93 52.44
CA ASP A 797 -34.25 35.41 53.70
C ASP A 797 -32.73 35.60 53.67
N LYS A 798 -32.23 36.45 54.58
CA LYS A 798 -30.81 36.80 54.68
C LYS A 798 -29.96 35.66 55.22
N ASP A 799 -30.52 34.86 56.13
CA ASP A 799 -29.82 33.75 56.77
C ASP A 799 -29.77 32.53 55.84
N ALA A 800 -30.83 32.30 55.07
CA ALA A 800 -30.89 31.26 54.04
C ALA A 800 -30.29 31.71 52.69
N LEU A 801 -30.00 33.01 52.51
CA LEU A 801 -29.51 33.63 51.26
C LEU A 801 -30.43 33.35 50.07
N GLU A 802 -31.74 33.42 50.29
CA GLU A 802 -32.77 33.14 49.29
C GLU A 802 -33.48 34.45 48.89
N LEU A 803 -33.64 34.68 47.59
CA LEU A 803 -34.45 35.76 47.02
C LEU A 803 -35.37 35.18 45.95
N SER A 804 -36.67 35.40 46.09
CA SER A 804 -37.66 35.11 45.06
C SER A 804 -38.33 36.40 44.61
N LEU A 805 -38.33 36.66 43.30
CA LEU A 805 -38.97 37.79 42.66
C LEU A 805 -40.11 37.30 41.77
N SER A 806 -41.27 37.95 41.84
CA SER A 806 -42.38 37.71 40.94
C SER A 806 -42.94 39.00 40.36
N ASN A 807 -43.30 38.95 39.08
CA ASN A 807 -44.07 39.99 38.41
C ASN A 807 -45.37 39.40 37.86
N ASP A 808 -46.48 39.62 38.58
CA ASP A 808 -47.79 39.07 38.24
C ASP A 808 -48.35 39.61 36.90
N THR A 809 -47.82 40.74 36.39
CA THR A 809 -48.28 41.35 35.14
C THR A 809 -47.69 40.66 33.92
N THR A 810 -46.41 40.32 33.99
CA THR A 810 -45.65 39.67 32.91
C THR A 810 -45.51 38.16 33.11
N SER A 811 -45.95 37.64 34.26
CA SER A 811 -45.73 36.24 34.70
C SER A 811 -44.25 35.85 34.80
N GLU A 812 -43.36 36.84 34.96
CA GLU A 812 -41.93 36.62 35.15
C GLU A 812 -41.66 36.16 36.59
N MET A 813 -40.74 35.21 36.72
CA MET A 813 -40.26 34.67 37.99
C MET A 813 -38.74 34.61 37.95
N ILE A 814 -38.09 35.10 39.00
CA ILE A 814 -36.65 34.99 39.19
C ILE A 814 -36.39 34.44 40.59
N SER A 815 -35.58 33.40 40.67
CA SER A 815 -35.13 32.81 41.94
C SER A 815 -33.62 32.87 42.04
N VAL A 816 -33.12 33.28 43.21
CA VAL A 816 -31.70 33.30 43.55
C VAL A 816 -31.55 32.59 44.90
N ASN A 817 -30.63 31.63 44.99
CA ASN A 817 -30.39 30.87 46.21
C ASN A 817 -28.89 30.71 46.42
N GLY A 818 -28.42 31.12 47.60
CA GLY A 818 -27.01 31.20 47.92
C GLY A 818 -26.57 30.25 49.03
N VAL A 819 -25.29 29.97 49.07
CA VAL A 819 -24.61 29.38 50.22
C VAL A 819 -23.26 30.06 50.43
N ILE A 820 -22.94 30.35 51.68
CA ILE A 820 -21.61 30.81 52.08
C ILE A 820 -20.80 29.62 52.57
N GLU A 821 -19.71 29.33 51.87
CA GLU A 821 -18.58 28.59 52.38
C GLU A 821 -17.53 29.59 52.91
N THR A 822 -16.67 29.16 53.84
CA THR A 822 -15.69 29.97 54.60
C THR A 822 -15.32 31.34 53.98
N ASP A 823 -14.79 31.34 52.75
CA ASP A 823 -14.34 32.49 51.97
C ASP A 823 -15.01 32.60 50.58
N THR A 824 -16.04 31.80 50.31
CA THR A 824 -16.65 31.68 48.97
C THR A 824 -18.17 31.73 49.06
N LEU A 825 -18.77 32.56 48.21
CA LEU A 825 -20.22 32.65 48.03
C LEU A 825 -20.60 31.94 46.73
N VAL A 826 -21.54 31.01 46.80
CA VAL A 826 -22.06 30.29 45.64
C VAL A 826 -23.55 30.57 45.52
N PHE A 827 -23.98 31.10 44.38
CA PHE A 827 -25.38 31.31 44.04
C PHE A 827 -25.79 30.42 42.88
N ALA A 828 -26.95 29.77 43.01
CA ALA A 828 -27.74 29.33 41.87
C ALA A 828 -28.80 30.38 41.58
N PHE A 829 -29.00 30.70 40.31
CA PHE A 829 -30.07 31.59 39.88
C PHE A 829 -30.75 31.07 38.63
N GLY A 830 -32.00 31.46 38.45
CA GLY A 830 -32.69 31.23 37.20
C GLY A 830 -34.04 31.89 37.17
N GLY A 831 -34.66 31.83 36.02
CA GLY A 831 -35.90 32.54 35.80
C GLY A 831 -36.27 32.68 34.34
N THR A 832 -37.52 33.08 34.13
CA THR A 832 -38.03 33.43 32.80
C THR A 832 -38.23 34.94 32.73
N VAL A 833 -37.57 35.56 31.77
CA VAL A 833 -37.69 36.98 31.45
C VAL A 833 -38.43 37.11 30.13
N THR A 834 -39.48 37.94 30.09
CA THR A 834 -40.25 38.21 28.88
C THR A 834 -40.34 39.70 28.66
N THR A 835 -39.81 40.20 27.55
CA THR A 835 -39.87 41.63 27.22
C THR A 835 -41.23 42.05 26.66
N GLU A 836 -41.51 43.35 26.66
CA GLU A 836 -42.73 43.93 26.05
C GLU A 836 -42.84 43.62 24.54
N ASP A 837 -41.70 43.36 23.87
CA ASP A 837 -41.61 43.03 22.45
C ASP A 837 -41.79 41.52 22.16
N GLY A 838 -42.04 40.69 23.18
CA GLY A 838 -42.32 39.25 23.03
C GLY A 838 -41.08 38.35 23.04
N VAL A 839 -39.90 38.89 23.37
CA VAL A 839 -38.65 38.13 23.54
C VAL A 839 -38.72 37.31 24.81
N THR A 840 -38.47 36.00 24.70
CA THR A 840 -38.37 35.13 25.88
C THR A 840 -36.92 34.75 26.12
N VAL A 841 -36.38 35.12 27.27
CA VAL A 841 -35.08 34.67 27.75
C VAL A 841 -35.31 33.73 28.93
N ILE A 842 -34.89 32.48 28.78
CA ILE A 842 -34.95 31.47 29.85
C ILE A 842 -33.54 31.27 30.36
N VAL A 843 -33.34 31.59 31.63
CA VAL A 843 -32.15 31.22 32.39
C VAL A 843 -32.52 29.95 33.15
N GLU A 844 -32.02 28.80 32.70
CA GLU A 844 -32.41 27.50 33.24
C GLU A 844 -31.88 27.34 34.69
N THR A 845 -32.79 26.96 35.59
CA THR A 845 -32.51 26.45 36.95
C THR A 845 -33.52 25.36 37.31
N LEU A 846 -33.14 24.39 38.14
CA LEU A 846 -34.04 23.38 38.67
C LEU A 846 -35.16 24.00 39.53
N GLU A 847 -36.36 23.41 39.49
CA GLU A 847 -37.48 23.82 40.37
C GLU A 847 -37.15 23.65 41.87
N ASP A 848 -36.21 22.74 42.19
CA ASP A 848 -35.68 22.56 43.55
C ASP A 848 -34.43 23.42 43.73
N THR A 849 -34.64 24.58 44.33
CA THR A 849 -33.63 25.61 44.52
C THR A 849 -32.46 25.17 45.42
N ALA A 850 -32.70 24.24 46.36
CA ALA A 850 -31.63 23.71 47.21
C ALA A 850 -30.74 22.73 46.42
N GLN A 851 -31.31 21.96 45.50
CA GLN A 851 -30.55 21.09 44.61
C GLN A 851 -29.76 21.91 43.59
N ALA A 852 -30.35 22.97 43.02
CA ALA A 852 -29.67 23.91 42.12
C ALA A 852 -28.41 24.51 42.76
N THR A 853 -28.51 24.99 44.01
CA THR A 853 -27.36 25.53 44.76
C THR A 853 -26.31 24.46 45.05
N GLN A 854 -26.73 23.22 45.37
CA GLN A 854 -25.79 22.12 45.60
C GLN A 854 -25.04 21.71 44.32
N ASP A 855 -25.71 21.74 43.16
CA ASP A 855 -25.08 21.46 41.87
C ASP A 855 -24.02 22.53 41.55
N CYS A 856 -24.29 23.82 41.82
CA CYS A 856 -23.29 24.88 41.70
C CYS A 856 -22.07 24.67 42.63
N VAL A 857 -22.28 24.20 43.87
CA VAL A 857 -21.19 23.84 44.80
C VAL A 857 -20.41 22.64 44.28
N ASP A 858 -21.08 21.65 43.70
CA ASP A 858 -20.45 20.47 43.14
C ASP A 858 -19.64 20.78 41.87
N VAL A 859 -20.03 21.77 41.06
CA VAL A 859 -19.17 22.29 39.97
C VAL A 859 -17.94 22.98 40.52
N LYS A 860 -18.10 23.88 41.51
CA LYS A 860 -16.97 24.56 42.17
C LYS A 860 -15.95 23.56 42.73
N ASP A 861 -16.43 22.49 43.34
CA ASP A 861 -15.59 21.42 43.90
C ASP A 861 -15.03 20.46 42.84
N GLY A 862 -15.38 20.65 41.55
CA GLY A 862 -14.96 19.80 40.44
C GLY A 862 -15.59 18.40 40.42
N LYS A 863 -16.73 18.20 41.11
CA LYS A 863 -17.44 16.92 41.18
C LYS A 863 -18.34 16.68 39.97
N ILE A 864 -18.85 17.73 39.34
CA ILE A 864 -19.61 17.69 38.07
C ILE A 864 -19.12 18.78 37.12
N ALA A 865 -19.35 18.61 35.82
CA ALA A 865 -19.00 19.62 34.81
C ALA A 865 -20.02 20.77 34.79
N ALA A 866 -19.57 21.98 34.46
CA ALA A 866 -20.39 23.20 34.50
C ALA A 866 -21.60 23.15 33.55
N ASP A 867 -21.50 22.40 32.45
CA ASP A 867 -22.60 22.18 31.49
C ASP A 867 -23.70 21.25 32.00
N LEU A 868 -23.45 20.55 33.10
CA LEU A 868 -24.45 19.73 33.79
C LEU A 868 -25.10 20.43 34.97
N SER A 869 -24.72 21.68 35.26
CA SER A 869 -25.25 22.49 36.36
C SER A 869 -26.17 23.60 35.86
N ASP A 870 -26.99 24.12 36.77
CA ASP A 870 -27.80 25.31 36.57
C ASP A 870 -26.95 26.58 36.38
N SER A 871 -27.61 27.73 36.17
CA SER A 871 -26.91 29.01 36.10
C SER A 871 -26.36 29.39 37.48
N CYS A 872 -25.04 29.51 37.57
CA CYS A 872 -24.31 29.69 38.82
C CYS A 872 -23.48 30.97 38.81
N LEU A 873 -23.30 31.57 39.98
CA LEU A 873 -22.36 32.65 40.26
C LEU A 873 -21.54 32.26 41.49
N ILE A 874 -20.24 32.16 41.32
CA ILE A 874 -19.27 31.87 42.37
C ILE A 874 -18.43 33.12 42.57
N VAL A 875 -18.43 33.64 43.79
CA VAL A 875 -17.64 34.79 44.20
C VAL A 875 -16.71 34.35 45.31
N LYS A 876 -15.41 34.39 45.06
CA LYS A 876 -14.39 34.10 46.05
C LYS A 876 -13.88 35.40 46.66
N PHE A 877 -13.69 35.44 47.96
CA PHE A 877 -13.21 36.61 48.70
C PHE A 877 -11.82 36.37 49.30
N ASN A 878 -11.07 37.45 49.51
CA ASN A 878 -9.73 37.40 50.11
C ASN A 878 -9.75 36.97 51.59
N ASP A 879 -10.87 37.19 52.28
CA ASP A 879 -11.06 36.95 53.72
C ASP A 879 -12.33 36.11 54.00
N GLU A 880 -12.44 35.54 55.21
CA GLU A 880 -13.65 34.81 55.62
C GLU A 880 -14.89 35.73 55.62
N ILE A 881 -15.99 35.24 55.03
CA ILE A 881 -17.24 36.00 54.87
C ILE A 881 -18.41 35.38 55.64
N SER A 882 -19.43 36.19 55.87
CA SER A 882 -20.71 35.81 56.49
C SER A 882 -21.83 36.66 55.90
N SER A 883 -23.10 36.30 56.11
CA SER A 883 -24.25 37.07 55.64
C SER A 883 -24.25 38.54 56.12
N ASP A 884 -23.56 38.84 57.22
CA ASP A 884 -23.40 40.19 57.75
C ASP A 884 -22.18 40.96 57.20
N THR A 885 -21.14 40.25 56.75
CA THR A 885 -19.87 40.84 56.29
C THR A 885 -19.68 40.79 54.77
N LEU A 886 -20.60 40.13 54.06
CA LEU A 886 -20.53 39.89 52.62
C LEU A 886 -20.40 41.18 51.79
N VAL A 887 -21.13 42.24 52.17
CA VAL A 887 -21.18 43.51 51.42
C VAL A 887 -19.87 44.32 51.56
N ASP A 888 -19.04 43.99 52.56
CA ASP A 888 -17.78 44.68 52.86
C ASP A 888 -16.52 43.87 52.43
N GLY A 889 -16.70 42.68 51.85
CA GLY A 889 -15.59 41.77 51.48
C GLY A 889 -14.86 42.18 50.20
N GLU A 890 -13.55 41.94 50.15
CA GLU A 890 -12.71 42.14 48.95
C GLU A 890 -12.75 40.87 48.07
N VAL A 891 -13.19 41.00 46.82
CA VAL A 891 -13.39 39.88 45.88
C VAL A 891 -12.07 39.51 45.21
N GLU A 892 -11.73 38.22 45.19
CA GLU A 892 -10.55 37.64 44.54
C GLU A 892 -10.86 37.21 43.10
N THR A 893 -11.90 36.39 42.92
CA THR A 893 -12.33 35.86 41.61
C THR A 893 -13.85 35.79 41.51
N ILE A 894 -14.35 35.96 40.29
CA ILE A 894 -15.76 35.78 39.93
C ILE A 894 -15.83 34.79 38.78
N GLU A 895 -16.52 33.69 39.00
CA GLU A 895 -16.86 32.72 37.96
C GLU A 895 -18.38 32.66 37.86
N ALA A 896 -18.92 32.85 36.66
CA ALA A 896 -20.34 32.71 36.43
C ALA A 896 -20.58 31.93 35.15
N TRP A 897 -21.59 31.08 35.14
CA TRP A 897 -22.11 30.53 33.91
C TRP A 897 -23.62 30.53 33.96
N SER A 898 -24.22 30.73 32.81
CA SER A 898 -25.65 30.76 32.65
C SER A 898 -26.00 29.95 31.43
N ARG A 899 -26.95 29.03 31.62
CA ARG A 899 -27.58 28.39 30.49
C ARG A 899 -28.72 29.28 30.04
N VAL A 900 -28.61 29.78 28.81
CA VAL A 900 -29.53 30.79 28.29
C VAL A 900 -30.16 30.29 27.01
N GLN A 901 -31.49 30.31 26.99
CA GLN A 901 -32.27 30.18 25.78
C GLN A 901 -32.91 31.54 25.46
N VAL A 902 -32.50 32.14 24.34
CA VAL A 902 -33.05 33.41 23.84
C VAL A 902 -33.92 33.11 22.61
N THR A 903 -35.22 33.33 22.75
CA THR A 903 -36.18 33.23 21.64
C THR A 903 -36.60 34.63 21.22
N ASP A 904 -35.87 35.21 20.26
CA ASP A 904 -36.11 36.54 19.66
C ASP A 904 -35.83 36.51 18.14
N GLY A 905 -36.84 36.28 17.32
CA GLY A 905 -36.72 36.26 15.85
C GLY A 905 -36.25 34.94 15.23
N ASP A 906 -35.81 35.00 13.96
CA ASP A 906 -35.61 33.83 13.07
C ASP A 906 -34.42 32.93 13.42
N SER A 907 -33.50 33.35 14.30
CA SER A 907 -32.23 32.67 14.60
C SER A 907 -31.88 32.57 16.10
N GLY A 908 -32.89 32.41 16.96
CA GLY A 908 -32.74 32.32 18.42
C GLY A 908 -31.53 31.49 18.90
N PHE A 909 -30.89 31.94 19.97
CA PHE A 909 -29.70 31.30 20.56
C PHE A 909 -30.13 30.34 21.67
N THR A 910 -29.61 29.12 21.64
CA THR A 910 -29.73 28.17 22.76
C THR A 910 -28.35 27.63 23.10
N GLY A 911 -27.88 27.87 24.32
CA GLY A 911 -26.55 27.44 24.70
C GLY A 911 -26.13 27.90 26.09
N MET A 912 -24.83 27.82 26.32
CA MET A 912 -24.18 28.29 27.54
C MET A 912 -23.49 29.63 27.27
N LEU A 913 -23.68 30.56 28.21
CA LEU A 913 -22.88 31.77 28.35
C LEU A 913 -22.09 31.66 29.64
N SER A 914 -20.77 31.66 29.56
CA SER A 914 -19.88 31.68 30.72
C SER A 914 -19.09 32.97 30.77
N LEU A 915 -18.94 33.51 31.98
CA LEU A 915 -18.14 34.67 32.32
C LEU A 915 -17.12 34.24 33.37
N GLU A 916 -15.86 34.53 33.12
CA GLU A 916 -14.79 34.33 34.09
C GLU A 916 -14.01 35.64 34.24
N GLY A 917 -13.80 36.09 35.46
CA GLY A 917 -13.04 37.29 35.77
C GLY A 917 -12.20 37.11 37.03
N SER A 918 -10.94 37.52 36.98
CA SER A 918 -9.99 37.43 38.10
C SER A 918 -9.28 38.76 38.30
N ASP A 919 -9.29 39.26 39.54
CA ASP A 919 -8.63 40.52 39.92
C ASP A 919 -7.09 40.39 39.89
N LEU A 920 -6.57 39.16 40.04
CA LEU A 920 -5.14 38.85 39.99
C LEU A 920 -4.55 38.90 38.56
N THR A 921 -5.38 38.61 37.56
CA THR A 921 -4.94 38.49 36.15
C THR A 921 -5.41 39.65 35.29
N SER A 922 -6.27 40.54 35.79
CA SER A 922 -6.76 41.68 35.02
C SER A 922 -7.51 41.23 33.74
N LEU A 923 -7.99 39.98 33.71
CA LEU A 923 -8.47 39.30 32.50
C LEU A 923 -9.92 38.88 32.71
N ALA A 924 -10.79 39.33 31.80
CA ALA A 924 -12.20 38.96 31.77
C ALA A 924 -12.53 38.24 30.46
N ASN A 925 -13.03 37.02 30.55
CA ASN A 925 -13.40 36.19 29.41
C ASN A 925 -14.91 35.93 29.41
N ILE A 926 -15.55 36.20 28.27
CA ILE A 926 -16.92 35.79 27.97
C ILE A 926 -16.85 34.70 26.92
N LYS A 927 -17.44 33.54 27.18
CA LYS A 927 -17.56 32.45 26.22
C LYS A 927 -19.03 32.10 26.02
N ALA A 928 -19.45 32.08 24.76
CA ALA A 928 -20.76 31.59 24.34
C ALA A 928 -20.56 30.30 23.56
N SER A 929 -21.26 29.22 23.91
CA SER A 929 -21.19 27.95 23.19
C SER A 929 -22.59 27.37 23.05
N GLY A 930 -23.00 27.03 21.83
CA GLY A 930 -24.34 26.52 21.58
C GLY A 930 -24.77 26.63 20.13
N MET A 931 -26.09 26.70 19.92
CA MET A 931 -26.71 26.72 18.60
C MET A 931 -27.40 28.06 18.31
N THR A 932 -27.20 28.57 17.09
CA THR A 932 -28.02 29.63 16.49
C THR A 932 -28.61 29.09 15.18
N GLY A 933 -29.94 28.93 15.13
CA GLY A 933 -30.57 28.15 14.06
C GLY A 933 -30.04 26.71 14.01
N ASP A 934 -29.54 26.27 12.85
CA ASP A 934 -28.92 24.96 12.64
C ASP A 934 -27.38 24.98 12.80
N THR A 935 -26.80 26.11 13.20
CA THR A 935 -25.34 26.27 13.30
C THR A 935 -24.88 26.11 14.75
N GLU A 936 -24.01 25.14 14.99
CA GLU A 936 -23.29 24.98 16.26
C GLU A 936 -21.98 25.76 16.24
N PHE A 937 -21.77 26.61 17.25
CA PHE A 937 -20.61 27.49 17.31
C PHE A 937 -20.11 27.71 18.73
N THR A 938 -18.89 28.21 18.85
CA THR A 938 -18.33 28.73 20.09
C THR A 938 -17.71 30.09 19.83
N ALA A 939 -18.17 31.12 20.53
CA ALA A 939 -17.61 32.46 20.48
C ALA A 939 -16.93 32.79 21.81
N MET A 940 -15.76 33.41 21.75
CA MET A 940 -15.01 33.86 22.90
C MET A 940 -14.67 35.34 22.73
N ILE A 941 -14.93 36.12 23.77
CA ILE A 941 -14.55 37.54 23.87
C ILE A 941 -13.65 37.66 25.10
N GLY A 942 -12.39 38.01 24.88
CA GLY A 942 -11.40 38.22 25.93
C GLY A 942 -11.05 39.70 26.07
N LEU A 943 -10.99 40.17 27.31
CA LEU A 943 -10.47 41.48 27.70
C LEU A 943 -9.25 41.24 28.59
N ASP A 944 -8.05 41.59 28.12
CA ASP A 944 -6.81 41.51 28.90
C ASP A 944 -6.33 42.93 29.26
N SER A 945 -6.21 43.22 30.56
CA SER A 945 -5.74 44.51 31.08
C SER A 945 -4.32 44.49 31.70
N ALA A 946 -3.48 43.48 31.41
CA ALA A 946 -2.09 43.42 31.89
C ALA A 946 -1.10 43.25 30.72
N VAL A 947 -0.01 44.00 30.50
CA VAL A 947 0.97 44.69 31.34
C VAL A 947 1.66 45.76 30.46
N ASP A 948 1.09 46.96 30.26
CA ASP A 948 1.75 48.20 29.75
C ASP A 948 0.73 49.30 29.36
N GLU A 949 -0.29 49.57 30.19
CA GLU A 949 -1.29 50.65 30.01
C GLU A 949 -2.17 50.57 28.74
N MET A 950 -2.22 49.45 28.00
CA MET A 950 -3.12 49.30 26.84
C MET A 950 -3.97 48.03 26.96
N GLU A 951 -5.29 48.18 27.01
CA GLU A 951 -6.24 47.07 27.01
C GLU A 951 -6.23 46.34 25.66
N THR A 952 -6.22 45.00 25.66
CA THR A 952 -6.34 44.19 24.43
C THR A 952 -7.70 43.50 24.40
N TYR A 953 -8.41 43.70 23.29
CA TYR A 953 -9.69 43.10 22.96
C TYR A 953 -9.47 41.93 22.01
N MET A 954 -9.93 40.73 22.35
CA MET A 954 -9.87 39.55 21.48
C MET A 954 -11.27 39.00 21.23
N VAL A 955 -11.57 38.64 19.98
CA VAL A 955 -12.79 37.94 19.60
C VAL A 955 -12.38 36.69 18.80
N SER A 956 -12.87 35.52 19.19
CA SER A 956 -12.71 34.29 18.43
C SER A 956 -14.07 33.63 18.22
N VAL A 957 -14.36 33.16 17.02
CA VAL A 957 -15.58 32.43 16.68
C VAL A 957 -15.22 31.16 15.94
N GLU A 958 -15.54 30.02 16.52
CA GLU A 958 -15.35 28.68 15.97
C GLU A 958 -16.71 28.12 15.53
N LEU A 959 -16.80 27.62 14.30
CA LEU A 959 -17.94 26.80 13.88
C LEU A 959 -17.57 25.32 14.01
N HIS A 960 -18.45 24.54 14.63
CA HIS A 960 -18.26 23.09 14.79
C HIS A 960 -18.73 22.36 13.51
N ASN A 961 -18.04 22.62 12.41
CA ASN A 961 -18.32 22.05 11.08
C ASN A 961 -17.14 21.17 10.60
N ASP A 962 -17.31 20.51 9.45
CA ASP A 962 -16.33 19.57 8.88
C ASP A 962 -14.95 20.22 8.60
N ILE A 963 -14.92 21.53 8.39
CA ILE A 963 -13.68 22.30 8.15
C ILE A 963 -13.13 22.96 9.42
N ALA A 964 -13.72 22.74 10.60
CA ALA A 964 -13.37 23.40 11.85
C ALA A 964 -13.07 24.90 11.68
N TYR A 965 -14.00 25.62 11.05
CA TYR A 965 -13.84 27.04 10.74
C TYR A 965 -13.56 27.86 12.01
N MET A 966 -12.62 28.80 11.93
CA MET A 966 -12.30 29.73 13.01
C MET A 966 -12.06 31.15 12.47
N MET A 967 -12.75 32.13 13.03
CA MET A 967 -12.44 33.55 12.86
C MET A 967 -11.80 34.08 14.13
N SER A 968 -10.66 34.75 14.04
CA SER A 968 -10.00 35.39 15.16
C SER A 968 -9.73 36.85 14.86
N LEU A 969 -10.07 37.75 15.79
CA LEU A 969 -9.90 39.20 15.73
C LEU A 969 -9.23 39.68 17.01
N SER A 970 -8.35 40.66 16.89
CA SER A 970 -7.76 41.33 18.04
C SER A 970 -7.55 42.82 17.77
N ALA A 971 -7.68 43.63 18.82
CA ALA A 971 -7.41 45.06 18.80
C ALA A 971 -6.75 45.47 20.12
N VAL A 972 -5.86 46.44 20.07
CA VAL A 972 -5.36 47.15 21.25
C VAL A 972 -6.18 48.43 21.41
N GLU A 973 -6.38 48.92 22.63
CA GLU A 973 -7.16 50.12 22.93
C GLU A 973 -6.86 51.25 21.93
N SER A 974 -7.90 51.77 21.28
CA SER A 974 -7.87 52.81 20.22
C SER A 974 -7.28 52.43 18.85
N ALA A 975 -7.04 51.14 18.57
CA ALA A 975 -6.66 50.60 17.27
C ALA A 975 -7.81 49.80 16.61
N ASP A 976 -7.76 49.71 15.27
CA ASP A 976 -8.69 48.91 14.47
C ASP A 976 -8.48 47.40 14.69
N PHE A 977 -9.55 46.60 14.65
CA PHE A 977 -9.48 45.13 14.70
C PHE A 977 -8.72 44.56 13.49
N SER A 978 -7.88 43.57 13.77
CA SER A 978 -7.18 42.78 12.76
C SER A 978 -7.12 41.31 13.13
N GLY A 979 -7.03 40.43 12.14
CA GLY A 979 -7.00 39.01 12.43
C GLY A 979 -6.97 38.08 11.22
N SER A 980 -7.55 36.89 11.39
CA SER A 980 -7.54 35.82 10.40
C SER A 980 -8.84 35.03 10.37
N VAL A 981 -9.10 34.46 9.21
CA VAL A 981 -10.01 33.33 9.06
C VAL A 981 -9.17 32.10 8.76
N ASP A 982 -9.34 31.07 9.57
CA ASP A 982 -8.60 29.83 9.55
C ASP A 982 -9.55 28.64 9.42
N ALA A 983 -9.10 27.55 8.80
CA ALA A 983 -9.86 26.31 8.69
C ALA A 983 -8.94 25.11 8.56
N LEU A 984 -9.46 23.92 8.86
CA LEU A 984 -8.78 22.65 8.77
C LEU A 984 -8.57 22.25 7.30
N TYR A 985 -7.30 22.07 6.93
CA TYR A 985 -6.90 21.54 5.64
C TYR A 985 -5.77 20.53 5.83
N SER A 986 -5.93 19.32 5.28
CA SER A 986 -4.96 18.23 5.42
C SER A 986 -4.55 17.96 6.88
N GLY A 987 -5.53 17.98 7.80
CA GLY A 987 -5.33 17.72 9.22
C GLY A 987 -4.66 18.85 10.02
N LYS A 988 -4.48 20.05 9.45
CA LYS A 988 -3.91 21.23 10.13
C LYS A 988 -4.76 22.48 9.93
N MET A 989 -4.87 23.32 10.96
CA MET A 989 -5.48 24.64 10.82
C MET A 989 -4.58 25.54 9.97
N MET A 990 -5.14 26.08 8.90
CA MET A 990 -4.46 26.96 7.94
C MET A 990 -5.23 28.26 7.77
N LYS A 991 -4.51 29.34 7.51
CA LYS A 991 -5.09 30.66 7.24
C LYS A 991 -5.61 30.77 5.81
N PHE A 992 -6.88 31.11 5.66
CA PHE A 992 -7.58 31.31 4.39
C PHE A 992 -7.92 32.77 4.09
N GLY A 993 -7.88 33.66 5.08
CA GLY A 993 -8.10 35.08 4.88
C GLY A 993 -7.49 35.95 5.96
N THR A 994 -7.15 37.19 5.62
CA THR A 994 -6.73 38.22 6.56
C THR A 994 -7.88 39.19 6.80
N VAL A 995 -8.23 39.40 8.06
CA VAL A 995 -9.35 40.27 8.45
C VAL A 995 -8.85 41.64 8.85
N THR A 996 -9.53 42.69 8.38
CA THR A 996 -9.31 44.09 8.75
C THR A 996 -10.64 44.75 9.08
N GLU A 997 -10.69 45.60 10.10
CA GLU A 997 -11.89 46.38 10.40
C GLU A 997 -12.25 47.36 9.27
N ILE A 998 -13.55 47.51 9.01
CA ILE A 998 -14.12 48.57 8.17
C ILE A 998 -15.28 49.23 8.92
N THR A 999 -15.81 50.33 8.38
CA THR A 999 -16.96 51.00 8.99
C THR A 999 -18.17 50.06 9.05
N ASN A 1000 -18.62 49.75 10.27
CA ASN A 1000 -19.74 48.85 10.56
C ASN A 1000 -19.53 47.38 10.09
N GLY A 1001 -18.29 46.87 10.12
CA GLY A 1001 -18.03 45.49 9.71
C GLY A 1001 -16.55 45.11 9.62
N ILE A 1002 -16.28 44.04 8.87
CA ILE A 1002 -14.92 43.57 8.55
C ILE A 1002 -14.74 43.40 7.04
N SER A 1003 -13.52 43.61 6.56
CA SER A 1003 -13.09 43.25 5.21
C SER A 1003 -12.11 42.09 5.31
N ILE A 1004 -12.32 41.07 4.49
CA ILE A 1004 -11.46 39.88 4.46
C ILE A 1004 -10.81 39.78 3.09
N GLU A 1005 -9.48 39.85 3.07
CA GLU A 1005 -8.66 39.50 1.91
C GLU A 1005 -8.35 38.00 1.96
N TYR A 1006 -8.96 37.23 1.07
CA TYR A 1006 -8.82 35.77 0.99
C TYR A 1006 -7.57 35.36 0.20
N ILE A 1007 -7.17 34.09 0.33
CA ILE A 1007 -5.97 33.53 -0.33
C ILE A 1007 -6.03 33.54 -1.87
N ASP A 1008 -7.23 33.66 -2.47
CA ASP A 1008 -7.42 33.85 -3.92
C ASP A 1008 -7.30 35.33 -4.35
N GLY A 1009 -7.00 36.23 -3.41
CA GLY A 1009 -6.92 37.67 -3.62
C GLY A 1009 -8.28 38.36 -3.70
N GLU A 1010 -9.40 37.65 -3.52
CA GLU A 1010 -10.71 38.28 -3.42
C GLU A 1010 -10.84 39.01 -2.09
N VAL A 1011 -11.32 40.26 -2.14
CA VAL A 1011 -11.62 41.06 -0.95
C VAL A 1011 -13.14 41.16 -0.83
N ILE A 1012 -13.68 40.65 0.26
CA ILE A 1012 -15.12 40.69 0.55
C ILE A 1012 -15.35 41.53 1.82
N ASP A 1013 -16.21 42.53 1.69
CA ASP A 1013 -16.66 43.36 2.80
C ASP A 1013 -17.93 42.77 3.42
N TYR A 1014 -17.86 42.42 4.70
CA TYR A 1014 -18.99 41.94 5.49
C TYR A 1014 -19.44 43.06 6.45
N THR A 1015 -20.60 43.64 6.18
CA THR A 1015 -21.18 44.76 6.96
C THR A 1015 -22.33 44.31 7.84
N ASP A 1016 -22.75 45.17 8.80
CA ASP A 1016 -23.87 44.94 9.72
C ASP A 1016 -23.66 43.78 10.72
N ILE A 1017 -22.39 43.51 11.08
CA ILE A 1017 -22.02 42.45 12.03
C ILE A 1017 -22.44 42.83 13.45
N SER A 1018 -23.36 42.06 14.02
CA SER A 1018 -24.05 42.33 15.29
C SER A 1018 -23.13 42.55 16.49
N PHE A 1019 -22.01 41.83 16.57
CA PHE A 1019 -21.09 41.90 17.71
C PHE A 1019 -19.97 42.96 17.54
N LEU A 1020 -19.89 43.64 16.39
CA LEU A 1020 -18.93 44.74 16.14
C LEU A 1020 -19.61 46.12 16.06
N ASP A 1021 -20.93 46.17 15.89
CA ASP A 1021 -21.70 47.43 15.86
C ASP A 1021 -21.96 47.94 17.29
N MET A 1022 -21.08 48.79 17.82
CA MET A 1022 -21.21 49.41 19.15
C MET A 1022 -22.45 50.32 19.33
N THR A 1023 -23.21 50.61 18.26
CA THR A 1023 -24.45 51.40 18.35
C THR A 1023 -25.71 50.56 18.47
N LYS A 1024 -25.60 49.26 18.15
CA LYS A 1024 -26.58 48.23 18.46
C LYS A 1024 -26.20 47.57 19.76
#